data_AF-I0KFY4-F1
#
_entry.id   AF-I0KFY4-F1
#
_cell.length_a   1.000
_cell.length_b   1.000
_cell.length_c   1.000
_cell.angle_alpha   90.00
_cell.angle_beta   90.00
_cell.angle_gamma   90.00
#
_symmetry.space_group_name_H-M   'P 1'
#
loop_
_entity.id
_entity.type
_entity.pdbx_description
1 polymer ?
#
loop_
_entity_poly.entity_id
_entity_poly.type
_entity_poly.pdbx_seq_one_letter_code
_entity_poly.pdbx_strand_id
1 'polypeptide(L)'
;MKRQVRVGIDVGGTFTDVVVVDHATREVISQLKVPTTHHATQGVALGIINAINRALAELSVDPDDVLFIAHSTTQATNALLEGDVAKVGIIGMGSGWEALKAKSDTNVPDIELAPSRWLHTEHVFCSNRHLNADLIDRQLAAFRQQGVDVVVASEAFGVDHNENEAFVGERARQAGMLATSGHDVSTLYGLRTRTRTAVINGAILPKMIHTATMTDACVKQAGITAPLMIMRSDGGVMSVEEVHRRPIMTMLSGPAAGIAGALMHERVSDGIFIEVGGTSADISVIRDGQPQTKNARVGGHRTYLNTLDVRTLAIAGGSMIREAGGKLVDVGSRSAHIAGLAYACFQPAELFENARLVHLRPTGKDADDYTAIETTDGQRFALTPTCAANLLGIIPDTAFAKGNTNAARLAFKPLADKIGMTADETARLVLDISCRKVAKQLDELIAEYHLDRNTVELIGGGGGAASLVLFTGELMGLPARLAKKAEVISTIGVALAMVRDTIERNMVDPSPEDILAVRREATEAVMKIGALPETIEVQIEVDIRRNLVRATAFGTTELRKEDAAKRTTLEDCRASAARSMRANVPDVQLLGQTSGLYAFGVETESSTFFGLFRKRQLAVRVTDKTGVVRLQRNQAEVYTTEISQVTAELEQVITNLTNFGDAGRSLPDIQILTGNRIINLSGLAELEQALALAQTELENRPGDEPIVLIAARKQ
;
A
#
# COMPACT_ATOMS: atom_id res chain seq x y z
N MET A 1 -12.94 32.92 -3.07
CA MET A 1 -13.44 31.79 -2.25
C MET A 1 -12.31 31.34 -1.37
N LYS A 2 -12.57 31.06 -0.09
CA LYS A 2 -11.59 30.38 0.78
C LYS A 2 -11.25 29.02 0.15
N ARG A 3 -9.98 28.70 0.02
CA ARG A 3 -9.51 27.48 -0.66
C ARG A 3 -9.21 26.44 0.40
N GLN A 4 -10.05 25.42 0.49
CA GLN A 4 -9.87 24.30 1.40
C GLN A 4 -8.87 23.29 0.83
N VAL A 5 -7.99 22.77 1.68
CA VAL A 5 -6.86 21.94 1.24
C VAL A 5 -6.69 20.68 2.08
N ARG A 6 -5.99 19.70 1.49
CA ARG A 6 -5.48 18.50 2.16
C ARG A 6 -3.96 18.51 2.08
N VAL A 7 -3.28 18.12 3.16
CA VAL A 7 -1.82 18.14 3.26
C VAL A 7 -1.30 16.72 3.47
N GLY A 8 -0.39 16.28 2.61
CA GLY A 8 0.35 15.03 2.76
C GLY A 8 1.80 15.31 3.10
N ILE A 9 2.35 14.55 4.04
CA ILE A 9 3.74 14.65 4.49
C ILE A 9 4.36 13.27 4.37
N ASP A 10 5.45 13.13 3.63
CA ASP A 10 6.22 11.89 3.57
C ASP A 10 7.64 12.12 4.06
N VAL A 11 7.98 11.48 5.17
CA VAL A 11 9.30 11.57 5.78
C VAL A 11 10.16 10.39 5.35
N GLY A 12 11.01 10.65 4.36
CA GLY A 12 12.08 9.76 3.93
C GLY A 12 13.37 9.95 4.73
N GLY A 13 14.36 9.08 4.47
CA GLY A 13 15.67 9.11 5.15
C GLY A 13 16.58 10.29 4.77
N THR A 14 16.31 10.98 3.67
CA THR A 14 17.13 12.11 3.17
C THR A 14 16.32 13.38 3.00
N PHE A 15 15.10 13.25 2.50
CA PHE A 15 14.20 14.37 2.27
C PHE A 15 12.83 14.09 2.86
N THR A 16 12.18 15.18 3.25
CA THR A 16 10.75 15.23 3.59
C THR A 16 10.03 15.94 2.46
N ASP A 17 9.02 15.26 1.91
CA ASP A 17 8.16 15.78 0.87
C ASP A 17 6.84 16.26 1.48
N VAL A 18 6.39 17.45 1.09
CA VAL A 18 5.10 18.02 1.50
C VAL A 18 4.32 18.37 0.25
N VAL A 19 3.11 17.83 0.15
CA VAL A 19 2.18 18.09 -0.96
C VAL A 19 0.91 18.69 -0.41
N VAL A 20 0.46 19.76 -1.06
CA VAL A 20 -0.85 20.37 -0.80
C VAL A 20 -1.76 20.08 -1.99
N VAL A 21 -2.92 19.50 -1.69
CA VAL A 21 -3.94 19.11 -2.66
C VAL A 21 -5.18 19.97 -2.44
N ASP A 22 -5.75 20.49 -3.51
CA ASP A 22 -7.06 21.16 -3.44
C ASP A 22 -8.14 20.15 -3.07
N HIS A 23 -8.92 20.45 -2.02
CA HIS A 23 -9.89 19.49 -1.48
C HIS A 23 -10.98 19.12 -2.51
N ALA A 24 -11.39 20.06 -3.36
CA ALA A 24 -12.49 19.88 -4.29
C ALA A 24 -12.04 19.19 -5.58
N THR A 25 -10.91 19.62 -6.17
CA THR A 25 -10.46 19.09 -7.47
C THR A 25 -9.56 17.86 -7.33
N ARG A 26 -8.96 17.65 -6.14
CA ARG A 26 -7.92 16.64 -5.89
C ARG A 26 -6.64 16.82 -6.70
N GLU A 27 -6.45 18.01 -7.27
CA GLU A 27 -5.24 18.38 -7.99
C GLU A 27 -4.16 18.87 -7.01
N VAL A 28 -2.91 18.56 -7.32
CA VAL A 28 -1.75 19.05 -6.58
C VAL A 28 -1.56 20.54 -6.87
N ILE A 29 -1.61 21.37 -5.84
CA ILE A 29 -1.48 22.83 -5.95
C ILE A 29 -0.16 23.37 -5.38
N SER A 30 0.53 22.60 -4.53
CA SER A 30 1.89 22.90 -4.09
C SER A 30 2.65 21.62 -3.77
N GLN A 31 3.96 21.64 -4.02
CA GLN A 31 4.90 20.59 -3.67
C GLN A 31 6.19 21.21 -3.14
N LEU A 32 6.64 20.77 -1.97
CA LEU A 32 7.88 21.20 -1.35
C LEU A 32 8.71 20.00 -0.96
N LYS A 33 10.02 20.10 -1.17
CA LYS A 33 10.99 19.10 -0.74
C LYS A 33 12.01 19.78 0.16
N VAL A 34 12.18 19.29 1.37
CA VAL A 34 13.14 19.82 2.35
C VAL A 34 14.05 18.70 2.87
N PRO A 35 15.31 18.98 3.25
CA PRO A 35 16.16 17.98 3.88
C PRO A 35 15.54 17.45 5.18
N THR A 36 15.62 16.12 5.41
CA THR A 36 15.12 15.52 6.65
C THR A 36 16.06 15.85 7.82
N THR A 37 15.49 16.28 8.95
CA THR A 37 16.23 16.78 10.12
C THR A 37 16.44 15.72 11.20
N HIS A 38 16.90 14.51 10.81
CA HIS A 38 17.06 13.35 11.73
C HIS A 38 17.90 13.63 12.98
N HIS A 39 18.85 14.56 12.91
CA HIS A 39 19.81 14.86 13.97
C HIS A 39 19.54 16.19 14.70
N ALA A 40 18.46 16.90 14.36
CA ALA A 40 18.09 18.09 15.11
C ALA A 40 17.59 17.70 16.51
N THR A 41 17.80 18.56 17.51
CA THR A 41 17.30 18.37 18.88
C THR A 41 15.79 18.23 18.96
N GLN A 42 15.07 18.74 17.94
CA GLN A 42 13.62 18.63 17.78
C GLN A 42 13.21 17.47 16.86
N GLY A 43 14.16 16.64 16.41
CA GLY A 43 13.93 15.60 15.41
C GLY A 43 13.48 16.16 14.06
N VAL A 44 12.70 15.35 13.31
CA VAL A 44 12.17 15.69 11.98
C VAL A 44 11.18 16.89 12.02
N ALA A 45 10.67 17.19 13.21
CA ALA A 45 9.52 18.05 13.46
C ALA A 45 9.71 19.51 12.97
N LEU A 46 10.90 20.09 13.14
CA LEU A 46 11.20 21.45 12.68
C LEU A 46 11.15 21.58 11.14
N GLY A 47 11.65 20.57 10.43
CA GLY A 47 11.62 20.54 8.97
C GLY A 47 10.19 20.51 8.44
N ILE A 48 9.33 19.74 9.09
CA ILE A 48 7.90 19.64 8.77
C ILE A 48 7.19 20.98 8.99
N ILE A 49 7.39 21.63 10.15
CA ILE A 49 6.76 22.94 10.44
C ILE A 49 7.11 23.96 9.35
N ASN A 50 8.41 24.10 9.06
CA ASN A 50 8.87 25.09 8.10
C ASN A 50 8.33 24.82 6.69
N ALA A 51 8.24 23.54 6.30
CA ALA A 51 7.66 23.15 5.01
C ALA A 51 6.16 23.45 4.94
N ILE A 52 5.38 23.10 5.98
CA ILE A 52 3.95 23.37 6.03
C ILE A 52 3.68 24.88 6.01
N ASN A 53 4.32 25.64 6.90
CA ASN A 53 4.11 27.09 6.98
C ASN A 53 4.47 27.78 5.66
N ARG A 54 5.56 27.35 5.03
CA ARG A 54 5.96 27.86 3.71
C ARG A 54 4.92 27.51 2.64
N ALA A 55 4.43 26.27 2.59
CA ALA A 55 3.43 25.85 1.61
C ALA A 55 2.11 26.64 1.75
N LEU A 56 1.63 26.81 2.99
CA LEU A 56 0.40 27.56 3.28
C LEU A 56 0.57 29.05 2.97
N ALA A 57 1.72 29.64 3.33
CA ALA A 57 2.02 31.04 3.03
C ALA A 57 2.13 31.32 1.52
N GLU A 58 2.83 30.47 0.76
CA GLU A 58 2.94 30.59 -0.71
C GLU A 58 1.57 30.52 -1.39
N LEU A 59 0.63 29.75 -0.83
CA LEU A 59 -0.73 29.60 -1.35
C LEU A 59 -1.74 30.61 -0.77
N SER A 60 -1.34 31.42 0.22
CA SER A 60 -2.24 32.28 0.99
C SER A 60 -3.44 31.52 1.57
N VAL A 61 -3.19 30.31 2.09
CA VAL A 61 -4.20 29.45 2.73
C VAL A 61 -4.13 29.64 4.25
N ASP A 62 -5.28 29.84 4.87
CA ASP A 62 -5.40 29.91 6.33
C ASP A 62 -5.26 28.49 6.92
N PRO A 63 -4.52 28.28 8.03
CA PRO A 63 -4.47 26.98 8.71
C PRO A 63 -5.85 26.36 9.00
N ASP A 64 -6.88 27.17 9.23
CA ASP A 64 -8.26 26.69 9.44
C ASP A 64 -8.92 26.13 8.17
N ASP A 65 -8.37 26.43 6.99
CA ASP A 65 -8.84 25.87 5.70
C ASP A 65 -8.17 24.52 5.38
N VAL A 66 -7.28 24.00 6.24
CA VAL A 66 -6.71 22.64 6.13
C VAL A 66 -7.71 21.64 6.71
N LEU A 67 -8.38 20.87 5.84
CA LEU A 67 -9.41 19.90 6.24
C LEU A 67 -8.85 18.53 6.63
N PHE A 68 -7.67 18.20 6.13
CA PHE A 68 -7.04 16.89 6.33
C PHE A 68 -5.53 17.04 6.28
N ILE A 69 -4.84 16.39 7.23
CA ILE A 69 -3.38 16.34 7.26
C ILE A 69 -2.94 14.93 7.67
N ALA A 70 -2.10 14.33 6.84
CA ALA A 70 -1.58 12.99 7.09
C ALA A 70 -0.07 12.90 6.90
N HIS A 71 0.53 11.91 7.55
CA HIS A 71 1.96 11.67 7.57
C HIS A 71 2.29 10.18 7.34
N SER A 72 3.17 9.89 6.39
CA SER A 72 3.83 8.58 6.25
C SER A 72 5.27 8.63 6.74
N THR A 73 5.72 7.54 7.35
CA THR A 73 7.08 7.47 7.92
C THR A 73 7.71 6.10 7.76
N THR A 74 9.01 6.08 7.48
CA THR A 74 9.80 4.84 7.37
C THR A 74 10.38 4.38 8.71
N GLN A 75 10.13 5.12 9.80
CA GLN A 75 10.76 4.89 11.10
C GLN A 75 10.48 3.49 11.68
N ALA A 76 9.26 2.94 11.52
CA ALA A 76 8.92 1.60 12.02
C ALA A 76 9.76 0.51 11.33
N THR A 77 9.80 0.54 9.99
CA THR A 77 10.57 -0.42 9.20
C THR A 77 12.07 -0.31 9.51
N ASN A 78 12.59 0.91 9.61
CA ASN A 78 14.01 1.14 9.90
C ASN A 78 14.38 0.69 11.32
N ALA A 79 13.54 0.98 12.33
CA ALA A 79 13.76 0.51 13.69
C ALA A 79 13.91 -1.01 13.74
N LEU A 80 13.05 -1.75 13.04
CA LEU A 80 13.14 -3.20 12.95
C LEU A 80 14.41 -3.66 12.22
N LEU A 81 14.77 -3.05 11.09
CA LEU A 81 15.96 -3.42 10.32
C LEU A 81 17.28 -3.10 11.03
N GLU A 82 17.31 -2.00 11.78
CA GLU A 82 18.50 -1.53 12.52
C GLU A 82 18.62 -2.17 13.90
N GLY A 83 17.55 -2.80 14.40
CA GLY A 83 17.46 -3.32 15.76
C GLY A 83 17.32 -2.21 16.83
N ASP A 84 16.91 -1.01 16.43
CA ASP A 84 16.60 0.11 17.33
C ASP A 84 15.18 -0.07 17.89
N VAL A 85 15.00 -1.13 18.68
CA VAL A 85 13.72 -1.54 19.25
C VAL A 85 13.81 -1.71 20.77
N ALA A 86 12.69 -1.52 21.46
CA ALA A 86 12.61 -1.69 22.89
C ALA A 86 12.75 -3.16 23.32
N LYS A 87 13.30 -3.38 24.51
CA LYS A 87 13.27 -4.70 25.16
C LYS A 87 11.86 -4.98 25.68
N VAL A 88 11.33 -6.17 25.38
CA VAL A 88 9.92 -6.51 25.65
C VAL A 88 9.79 -7.55 26.77
N GLY A 89 9.00 -7.25 27.79
CA GLY A 89 8.62 -8.19 28.85
C GLY A 89 7.25 -8.79 28.58
N ILE A 90 7.14 -10.11 28.53
CA ILE A 90 5.92 -10.83 28.19
C ILE A 90 5.32 -11.45 29.45
N ILE A 91 4.09 -11.06 29.76
CA ILE A 91 3.26 -11.70 30.77
C ILE A 91 2.30 -12.64 30.03
N GLY A 92 2.71 -13.90 29.92
CA GLY A 92 1.90 -14.98 29.37
C GLY A 92 0.89 -15.48 30.41
N MET A 93 -0.35 -15.69 30.00
CA MET A 93 -1.43 -16.12 30.90
C MET A 93 -2.20 -17.31 30.35
N GLY A 94 -2.81 -18.06 31.27
CA GLY A 94 -3.62 -19.23 30.95
C GLY A 94 -3.99 -20.03 32.19
N SER A 95 -4.90 -20.98 32.01
CA SER A 95 -5.41 -21.83 33.09
C SER A 95 -5.68 -23.26 32.64
N GLY A 96 -5.89 -24.15 33.61
CA GLY A 96 -6.26 -25.55 33.36
C GLY A 96 -5.16 -26.40 32.73
N TRP A 97 -5.59 -27.46 32.05
CA TRP A 97 -4.76 -28.45 31.37
C TRP A 97 -3.96 -27.88 30.19
N GLU A 98 -4.40 -26.75 29.62
CA GLU A 98 -3.72 -26.07 28.52
C GLU A 98 -2.65 -25.06 28.98
N ALA A 99 -2.51 -24.81 30.29
CA ALA A 99 -1.56 -23.84 30.82
C ALA A 99 -0.10 -24.12 30.41
N LEU A 100 0.29 -25.40 30.26
CA LEU A 100 1.62 -25.78 29.76
C LEU A 100 1.83 -25.32 28.31
N LYS A 101 0.82 -25.50 27.46
CA LYS A 101 0.86 -25.06 26.07
C LYS A 101 0.83 -23.54 25.99
N ALA A 102 -0.03 -22.88 26.78
CA ALA A 102 -0.08 -21.42 26.87
C ALA A 102 1.27 -20.83 27.31
N LYS A 103 1.93 -21.44 28.31
CA LYS A 103 3.28 -21.07 28.74
C LYS A 103 4.30 -21.19 27.61
N SER A 104 4.26 -22.28 26.85
CA SER A 104 5.17 -22.45 25.70
C SER A 104 4.86 -21.51 24.54
N ASP A 105 3.58 -21.26 24.24
CA ASP A 105 3.17 -20.45 23.09
C ASP A 105 3.32 -18.96 23.35
N THR A 106 3.27 -18.53 24.61
CA THR A 106 3.55 -17.14 25.01
C THR A 106 5.03 -16.86 25.23
N ASN A 107 5.87 -17.89 25.39
CA ASN A 107 7.31 -17.73 25.50
C ASN A 107 7.92 -17.49 24.11
N VAL A 108 8.00 -16.20 23.74
CA VAL A 108 8.65 -15.77 22.50
C VAL A 108 10.13 -15.53 22.80
N PRO A 109 11.06 -16.31 22.23
CA PRO A 109 12.49 -16.06 22.41
C PRO A 109 12.91 -14.78 21.66
N ASP A 110 14.15 -14.33 21.91
CA ASP A 110 14.78 -13.27 21.13
C ASP A 110 14.60 -13.50 19.62
N ILE A 111 14.26 -12.42 18.91
CA ILE A 111 13.99 -12.47 17.48
C ILE A 111 15.14 -11.76 16.74
N GLU A 112 15.83 -12.48 15.86
CA GLU A 112 16.75 -11.85 14.91
C GLU A 112 15.94 -11.12 13.85
N LEU A 113 15.97 -9.79 13.87
CA LEU A 113 15.20 -8.94 12.97
C LEU A 113 15.89 -8.77 11.62
N ALA A 114 17.22 -8.65 11.65
CA ALA A 114 18.13 -8.56 10.52
C ALA A 114 19.49 -9.15 10.95
N PRO A 115 20.43 -9.45 10.03
CA PRO A 115 21.70 -10.07 10.39
C PRO A 115 22.41 -9.35 11.54
N SER A 116 22.58 -10.05 12.68
CA SER A 116 23.18 -9.52 13.92
C SER A 116 22.41 -8.38 14.62
N ARG A 117 21.12 -8.19 14.32
CA ARG A 117 20.22 -7.22 14.98
C ARG A 117 19.07 -7.96 15.64
N TRP A 118 18.85 -7.71 16.92
CA TRP A 118 17.98 -8.54 17.77
C TRP A 118 16.92 -7.71 18.50
N LEU A 119 15.72 -8.28 18.60
CA LEU A 119 14.69 -7.89 19.56
C LEU A 119 14.82 -8.82 20.77
N HIS A 120 15.10 -8.23 21.93
CA HIS A 120 15.26 -8.97 23.18
C HIS A 120 13.96 -9.11 23.96
N THR A 121 13.72 -10.30 24.51
CA THR A 121 12.51 -10.60 25.28
C THR A 121 12.83 -11.13 26.67
N GLU A 122 11.93 -10.85 27.61
CA GLU A 122 11.85 -11.51 28.92
C GLU A 122 10.46 -12.12 29.04
N HIS A 123 10.33 -13.30 29.66
CA HIS A 123 9.03 -13.98 29.77
C HIS A 123 8.76 -14.42 31.20
N VAL A 124 7.53 -14.13 31.65
CA VAL A 124 6.95 -14.74 32.83
C VAL A 124 5.59 -15.30 32.51
N PHE A 125 5.25 -16.44 33.12
CA PHE A 125 3.94 -17.05 33.00
C PHE A 125 3.16 -16.93 34.31
N CYS A 126 1.97 -16.34 34.25
CA CYS A 126 1.06 -16.17 35.38
C CYS A 126 -0.20 -17.01 35.18
N SER A 127 -0.52 -17.88 36.14
CA SER A 127 -1.80 -18.61 36.09
C SER A 127 -2.96 -17.72 36.49
N ASN A 128 -4.06 -17.78 35.74
CA ASN A 128 -5.25 -16.95 36.00
C ASN A 128 -5.80 -17.11 37.43
N ARG A 129 -5.64 -18.28 38.04
CA ARG A 129 -6.10 -18.56 39.42
C ARG A 129 -5.45 -17.69 40.48
N HIS A 130 -4.28 -17.12 40.20
CA HIS A 130 -3.51 -16.30 41.13
C HIS A 130 -3.29 -14.88 40.61
N LEU A 131 -3.99 -14.48 39.55
CA LEU A 131 -3.83 -13.16 38.95
C LEU A 131 -4.43 -12.10 39.88
N ASN A 132 -3.58 -11.20 40.39
CA ASN A 132 -3.96 -10.07 41.22
C ASN A 132 -2.94 -8.94 41.08
N ALA A 133 -3.27 -7.76 41.62
CA ALA A 133 -2.42 -6.57 41.52
C ALA A 133 -1.01 -6.82 42.09
N ASP A 134 -0.89 -7.38 43.29
CA ASP A 134 0.40 -7.61 43.95
C ASP A 134 1.33 -8.55 43.16
N LEU A 135 0.77 -9.55 42.49
CA LEU A 135 1.54 -10.42 41.60
C LEU A 135 2.06 -9.64 40.40
N ILE A 136 1.17 -8.92 39.70
CA ILE A 136 1.52 -8.17 38.50
C ILE A 136 2.55 -7.08 38.82
N ASP A 137 2.36 -6.32 39.89
CA ASP A 137 3.27 -5.26 40.29
C ASP A 137 4.68 -5.77 40.59
N ARG A 138 4.78 -6.96 41.21
CA ARG A 138 6.08 -7.62 41.42
C ARG A 138 6.74 -8.02 40.10
N GLN A 139 5.98 -8.53 39.14
CA GLN A 139 6.54 -8.85 37.81
C GLN A 139 6.96 -7.59 37.07
N LEU A 140 6.17 -6.51 37.12
CA LEU A 140 6.52 -5.22 36.54
C LEU A 140 7.80 -4.64 37.16
N ALA A 141 7.96 -4.75 38.49
CA ALA A 141 9.17 -4.34 39.18
C ALA A 141 10.40 -5.17 38.76
N ALA A 142 10.25 -6.49 38.59
CA ALA A 142 11.30 -7.36 38.10
C ALA A 142 11.70 -7.01 36.65
N PHE A 143 10.72 -6.80 35.78
CA PHE A 143 10.94 -6.35 34.40
C PHE A 143 11.70 -5.03 34.32
N ARG A 144 11.40 -4.05 35.18
CA ARG A 144 12.19 -2.81 35.26
C ARG A 144 13.64 -3.06 35.62
N GLN A 145 13.91 -3.95 36.57
CA GLN A 145 15.28 -4.29 36.96
C GLN A 145 16.04 -4.99 35.81
N GLN A 146 15.34 -5.67 34.91
CA GLN A 146 15.88 -6.31 33.71
C GLN A 146 15.98 -5.37 32.50
N GLY A 147 15.63 -4.09 32.65
CA GLY A 147 15.66 -3.10 31.57
C GLY A 147 14.58 -3.32 30.50
N VAL A 148 13.43 -3.87 30.86
CA VAL A 148 12.27 -3.95 29.97
C VAL A 148 11.63 -2.57 29.82
N ASP A 149 11.42 -2.15 28.57
CA ASP A 149 10.81 -0.87 28.23
C ASP A 149 9.28 -0.99 28.02
N VAL A 150 8.82 -2.14 27.52
CA VAL A 150 7.43 -2.37 27.11
C VAL A 150 6.93 -3.73 27.61
N VAL A 151 5.70 -3.77 28.11
CA VAL A 151 5.04 -4.99 28.59
C VAL A 151 4.04 -5.50 27.54
N VAL A 152 4.07 -6.80 27.28
CA VAL A 152 3.09 -7.50 26.45
C VAL A 152 2.27 -8.45 27.30
N ALA A 153 0.96 -8.27 27.31
CA ALA A 153 0.01 -9.18 27.97
C ALA A 153 -0.63 -10.09 26.92
N SER A 154 -0.54 -11.42 27.10
CA SER A 154 -1.12 -12.38 26.15
C SER A 154 -1.66 -13.60 26.86
N GLU A 155 -2.94 -13.89 26.68
CA GLU A 155 -3.65 -14.98 27.32
C GLU A 155 -4.14 -16.03 26.31
N ALA A 156 -4.15 -17.31 26.70
CA ALA A 156 -4.90 -18.32 25.96
C ALA A 156 -6.41 -17.98 25.94
N PHE A 157 -7.04 -18.02 24.76
CA PHE A 157 -8.43 -17.58 24.56
C PHE A 157 -8.70 -16.11 24.92
N GLY A 158 -7.65 -15.28 24.99
CA GLY A 158 -7.80 -13.84 25.20
C GLY A 158 -8.48 -13.10 24.03
N VAL A 159 -8.84 -13.82 22.96
CA VAL A 159 -9.71 -13.31 21.88
C VAL A 159 -11.16 -13.26 22.37
N ASP A 160 -11.57 -14.27 23.15
CA ASP A 160 -12.94 -14.43 23.64
C ASP A 160 -13.16 -13.64 24.95
N HIS A 161 -12.12 -13.59 25.80
CA HIS A 161 -12.13 -12.97 27.13
C HIS A 161 -10.88 -12.11 27.32
N ASN A 162 -10.99 -10.80 27.14
CA ASN A 162 -9.85 -9.89 27.09
C ASN A 162 -9.50 -9.24 28.45
N GLU A 163 -10.25 -9.54 29.51
CA GLU A 163 -10.23 -8.80 30.77
C GLU A 163 -8.88 -8.87 31.47
N ASN A 164 -8.22 -10.04 31.46
CA ASN A 164 -6.91 -10.18 32.11
C ASN A 164 -5.81 -9.47 31.32
N GLU A 165 -5.87 -9.52 29.99
CA GLU A 165 -4.92 -8.79 29.15
C GLU A 165 -5.06 -7.28 29.37
N ALA A 166 -6.30 -6.77 29.39
CA ALA A 166 -6.60 -5.38 29.68
C ALA A 166 -6.17 -4.99 31.11
N PHE A 167 -6.41 -5.84 32.10
CA PHE A 167 -5.99 -5.64 33.49
C PHE A 167 -4.48 -5.48 33.60
N VAL A 168 -3.70 -6.40 33.00
CA VAL A 168 -2.24 -6.32 33.02
C VAL A 168 -1.73 -5.08 32.29
N GLY A 169 -2.30 -4.77 31.12
CA GLY A 169 -1.94 -3.58 30.35
C GLY A 169 -2.16 -2.29 31.14
N GLU A 170 -3.30 -2.17 31.83
CA GLU A 170 -3.61 -1.00 32.65
C GLU A 170 -2.68 -0.87 33.86
N ARG A 171 -2.37 -1.97 34.56
CA ARG A 171 -1.38 -1.98 35.66
C ARG A 171 0.00 -1.52 35.18
N ALA A 172 0.45 -1.99 34.02
CA ALA A 172 1.71 -1.58 33.43
C ALA A 172 1.74 -0.06 33.14
N ARG A 173 0.66 0.49 32.56
CA ARG A 173 0.52 1.94 32.31
C ARG A 173 0.53 2.75 33.59
N GLN A 174 -0.22 2.33 34.61
CA GLN A 174 -0.26 2.98 35.93
C GLN A 174 1.10 2.96 36.63
N ALA A 175 1.90 1.93 36.38
CA ALA A 175 3.26 1.89 36.88
C ALA A 175 4.18 2.86 36.11
N GLY A 176 3.81 3.33 34.92
CA GLY A 176 4.63 4.17 34.05
C GLY A 176 5.42 3.40 32.99
N MET A 177 4.98 2.18 32.62
CA MET A 177 5.51 1.42 31.49
C MET A 177 4.56 1.50 30.29
N LEU A 178 5.10 1.37 29.09
CA LEU A 178 4.28 1.17 27.90
C LEU A 178 3.78 -0.28 27.87
N ALA A 179 2.59 -0.49 27.30
CA ALA A 179 1.96 -1.81 27.28
C ALA A 179 1.17 -2.09 26.00
N THR A 180 1.25 -3.33 25.53
CA THR A 180 0.49 -3.89 24.41
C THR A 180 -0.30 -5.11 24.89
N SER A 181 -1.60 -5.18 24.57
CA SER A 181 -2.42 -6.37 24.81
C SER A 181 -2.48 -7.23 23.55
N GLY A 182 -2.52 -8.56 23.68
CA GLY A 182 -2.62 -9.48 22.55
C GLY A 182 -3.88 -9.25 21.70
N HIS A 183 -5.03 -9.03 22.35
CA HIS A 183 -6.31 -8.77 21.70
C HIS A 183 -6.38 -7.41 20.99
N ASP A 184 -5.68 -6.39 21.51
CA ASP A 184 -5.60 -5.07 20.87
C ASP A 184 -4.89 -5.14 19.50
N VAL A 185 -3.96 -6.08 19.35
CA VAL A 185 -3.17 -6.25 18.12
C VAL A 185 -3.84 -7.19 17.13
N SER A 186 -4.48 -8.27 17.60
CA SER A 186 -5.14 -9.25 16.74
C SER A 186 -6.23 -10.02 17.48
N THR A 187 -7.38 -10.15 16.83
CA THR A 187 -8.53 -10.96 17.28
C THR A 187 -8.54 -12.37 16.68
N LEU A 188 -7.50 -12.78 15.96
CA LEU A 188 -7.37 -14.14 15.43
C LEU A 188 -6.86 -15.13 16.48
N TYR A 189 -7.39 -16.37 16.46
CA TYR A 189 -6.84 -17.47 17.24
C TYR A 189 -5.41 -17.83 16.79
N GLY A 190 -4.69 -18.58 17.63
CA GLY A 190 -3.29 -18.96 17.38
C GLY A 190 -2.34 -18.17 18.29
N LEU A 191 -2.37 -18.53 19.58
CA LEU A 191 -1.69 -17.82 20.67
C LEU A 191 -0.21 -17.50 20.38
N ARG A 192 0.52 -18.43 19.78
CA ARG A 192 1.94 -18.24 19.44
C ARG A 192 2.16 -17.11 18.43
N THR A 193 1.41 -17.10 17.34
CA THR A 193 1.50 -16.06 16.31
C THR A 193 0.98 -14.73 16.84
N ARG A 194 -0.11 -14.76 17.62
CA ARG A 194 -0.68 -13.57 18.26
C ARG A 194 0.28 -12.91 19.23
N THR A 195 0.86 -13.68 20.16
CA THR A 195 1.83 -13.18 21.14
C THR A 195 3.05 -12.61 20.43
N ARG A 196 3.56 -13.29 19.39
CA ARG A 196 4.70 -12.78 18.61
C ARG A 196 4.40 -11.47 17.89
N THR A 197 3.20 -11.34 17.32
CA THR A 197 2.76 -10.10 16.69
C THR A 197 2.67 -8.97 17.72
N ALA A 198 2.15 -9.26 18.92
CA ALA A 198 2.10 -8.30 20.03
C ALA A 198 3.51 -7.91 20.54
N VAL A 199 4.47 -8.85 20.56
CA VAL A 199 5.88 -8.57 20.88
C VAL A 199 6.51 -7.62 19.87
N ILE A 200 6.34 -7.88 18.57
CA ILE A 200 6.87 -6.99 17.52
C ILE A 200 6.21 -5.60 17.60
N ASN A 201 4.89 -5.55 17.84
CA ASN A 201 4.16 -4.31 18.05
C ASN A 201 4.68 -3.51 19.25
N GLY A 202 4.87 -4.18 20.39
CA GLY A 202 5.41 -3.58 21.60
C GLY A 202 6.84 -3.06 21.42
N ALA A 203 7.68 -3.79 20.69
CA ALA A 203 9.09 -3.43 20.50
C ALA A 203 9.29 -2.10 19.75
N ILE A 204 8.40 -1.73 18.83
CA ILE A 204 8.48 -0.45 18.10
C ILE A 204 7.65 0.67 18.73
N LEU A 205 6.83 0.35 19.74
CA LEU A 205 5.87 1.27 20.35
C LEU A 205 6.49 2.58 20.85
N PRO A 206 7.62 2.60 21.59
CA PRO A 206 8.18 3.85 22.11
C PRO A 206 8.62 4.80 20.99
N LYS A 207 9.30 4.26 19.97
CA LYS A 207 9.81 5.01 18.82
C LYS A 207 8.66 5.62 18.01
N MET A 208 7.59 4.85 17.79
CA MET A 208 6.44 5.30 16.99
C MET A 208 5.60 6.33 17.73
N ILE A 209 5.35 6.15 19.04
CA ILE A 209 4.67 7.16 19.85
C ILE A 209 5.44 8.48 19.85
N HIS A 210 6.76 8.43 20.05
CA HIS A 210 7.58 9.64 20.04
C HIS A 210 7.46 10.37 18.69
N THR A 211 7.59 9.64 17.58
CA THR A 211 7.50 10.22 16.23
C THR A 211 6.12 10.85 15.98
N ALA A 212 5.04 10.14 16.30
CA ALA A 212 3.68 10.63 16.08
C ALA A 212 3.34 11.85 16.95
N THR A 213 3.74 11.83 18.23
CA THR A 213 3.48 12.93 19.18
C THR A 213 4.24 14.19 18.79
N MET A 214 5.50 14.06 18.34
CA MET A 214 6.30 15.19 17.88
C MET A 214 5.69 15.83 16.63
N THR A 215 5.27 15.03 15.64
CA THR A 215 4.61 15.56 14.44
C THR A 215 3.27 16.21 14.77
N ASP A 216 2.46 15.62 15.67
CA ASP A 216 1.17 16.18 16.09
C ASP A 216 1.33 17.54 16.78
N ALA A 217 2.31 17.66 17.68
CA ALA A 217 2.64 18.94 18.31
C ALA A 217 3.03 20.00 17.28
N CYS A 218 3.75 19.62 16.22
CA CYS A 218 4.13 20.51 15.14
C CYS A 218 2.95 20.99 14.29
N VAL A 219 2.02 20.10 13.96
CA VAL A 219 0.78 20.45 13.26
C VAL A 219 -0.02 21.47 14.07
N LYS A 220 -0.16 21.24 15.38
CA LYS A 220 -0.83 22.17 16.30
C LYS A 220 -0.12 23.52 16.41
N GLN A 221 1.22 23.53 16.43
CA GLN A 221 2.01 24.78 16.44
C GLN A 221 1.87 25.59 15.14
N ALA A 222 1.62 24.93 14.00
CA ALA A 222 1.32 25.59 12.74
C ALA A 222 -0.10 26.20 12.69
N GLY A 223 -0.90 26.06 13.76
CA GLY A 223 -2.26 26.58 13.85
C GLY A 223 -3.30 25.71 13.16
N ILE A 224 -2.94 24.51 12.68
CA ILE A 224 -3.87 23.60 12.01
C ILE A 224 -4.71 22.89 13.06
N THR A 225 -6.04 22.97 12.90
CA THR A 225 -7.02 22.35 13.82
C THR A 225 -7.40 20.93 13.42
N ALA A 226 -7.20 20.54 12.15
CA ALA A 226 -7.41 19.18 11.70
C ALA A 226 -6.48 18.19 12.44
N PRO A 227 -7.01 17.03 12.89
CA PRO A 227 -6.19 16.04 13.58
C PRO A 227 -5.14 15.44 12.64
N LEU A 228 -3.94 15.19 13.19
CA LEU A 228 -2.90 14.48 12.43
C LEU A 228 -3.28 13.01 12.26
N MET A 229 -3.27 12.58 11.00
CA MET A 229 -3.45 11.20 10.60
C MET A 229 -2.10 10.55 10.24
N ILE A 230 -1.95 9.26 10.52
CA ILE A 230 -0.74 8.49 10.27
C ILE A 230 -1.03 7.39 9.26
N MET A 231 -0.17 7.27 8.26
CA MET A 231 -0.32 6.30 7.18
C MET A 231 -0.11 4.86 7.67
N ARG A 232 -1.02 3.97 7.26
CA ARG A 232 -1.02 2.54 7.56
C ARG A 232 -0.41 1.73 6.42
N SER A 233 -0.01 0.50 6.74
CA SER A 233 0.57 -0.53 5.90
C SER A 233 -0.40 -1.13 4.89
N ASP A 234 -1.69 -0.82 5.02
CA ASP A 234 -2.80 -1.30 4.19
C ASP A 234 -3.37 -0.21 3.27
N GLY A 235 -2.70 0.96 3.19
CA GLY A 235 -3.08 2.08 2.33
C GLY A 235 -4.13 3.03 2.93
N GLY A 236 -4.59 2.77 4.16
CA GLY A 236 -5.42 3.70 4.91
C GLY A 236 -4.63 4.62 5.85
N VAL A 237 -5.36 5.41 6.65
CA VAL A 237 -4.78 6.20 7.74
C VAL A 237 -5.44 5.90 9.09
N MET A 238 -4.72 6.16 10.17
CA MET A 238 -5.20 6.07 11.55
C MET A 238 -4.83 7.32 12.37
N SER A 239 -5.51 7.54 13.48
CA SER A 239 -5.18 8.65 14.39
C SER A 239 -3.90 8.38 15.17
N VAL A 240 -3.33 9.43 15.77
CA VAL A 240 -2.21 9.30 16.71
C VAL A 240 -2.57 8.37 17.87
N GLU A 241 -3.80 8.44 18.41
CA GLU A 241 -4.26 7.55 19.48
C GLU A 241 -4.17 6.08 19.09
N GLU A 242 -4.52 5.74 17.85
CA GLU A 242 -4.47 4.36 17.37
C GLU A 242 -3.03 3.85 17.23
N VAL A 243 -2.07 4.73 16.92
CA VAL A 243 -0.63 4.41 16.94
C VAL A 243 -0.17 3.95 18.33
N HIS A 244 -0.80 4.39 19.42
CA HIS A 244 -0.47 3.89 20.77
C HIS A 244 -0.90 2.42 20.99
N ARG A 245 -1.83 1.91 20.18
CA ARG A 245 -2.34 0.53 20.28
C ARG A 245 -1.64 -0.38 19.30
N ARG A 246 -1.61 0.01 18.02
CA ARG A 246 -1.17 -0.81 16.89
C ARG A 246 -0.10 -0.10 16.03
N PRO A 247 1.04 0.36 16.59
CA PRO A 247 2.11 1.00 15.80
C PRO A 247 2.65 0.09 14.69
N ILE A 248 2.49 -1.24 14.81
CA ILE A 248 2.91 -2.22 13.80
C ILE A 248 2.21 -1.99 12.45
N MET A 249 1.03 -1.37 12.44
CA MET A 249 0.32 -0.97 11.23
C MET A 249 1.05 0.14 10.45
N THR A 250 2.08 0.80 10.99
CA THR A 250 2.86 1.81 10.26
C THR A 250 4.03 1.22 9.46
N MET A 251 4.24 -0.09 9.55
CA MET A 251 5.26 -0.77 8.75
C MET A 251 4.96 -0.62 7.26
N LEU A 252 5.98 -0.38 6.43
CA LEU A 252 5.81 -0.24 4.98
C LEU A 252 4.79 0.86 4.57
N SER A 253 4.61 1.91 5.38
CA SER A 253 3.66 2.99 5.08
C SER A 253 4.02 3.79 3.82
N GLY A 254 5.31 3.83 3.43
CA GLY A 254 5.78 4.52 2.22
C GLY A 254 5.22 3.89 0.94
N PRO A 255 5.51 2.60 0.66
CA PRO A 255 4.88 1.89 -0.47
C PRO A 255 3.35 1.93 -0.42
N ALA A 256 2.76 1.83 0.78
CA ALA A 256 1.32 1.95 0.94
C ALA A 256 0.78 3.32 0.53
N ALA A 257 1.55 4.38 0.74
CA ALA A 257 1.25 5.72 0.25
C ALA A 257 1.33 5.83 -1.26
N GLY A 258 2.36 5.26 -1.91
CA GLY A 258 2.43 5.20 -3.37
C GLY A 258 1.19 4.54 -3.98
N ILE A 259 0.76 3.42 -3.40
CA ILE A 259 -0.42 2.67 -3.84
C ILE A 259 -1.71 3.46 -3.59
N ALA A 260 -1.84 4.14 -2.44
CA ALA A 260 -2.96 5.05 -2.19
C ALA A 260 -3.01 6.19 -3.23
N GLY A 261 -1.86 6.71 -3.64
CA GLY A 261 -1.75 7.69 -4.73
C GLY A 261 -2.22 7.12 -6.07
N ALA A 262 -1.82 5.89 -6.40
CA ALA A 262 -2.28 5.20 -7.61
C ALA A 262 -3.81 4.97 -7.61
N LEU A 263 -4.39 4.60 -6.48
CA LEU A 263 -5.83 4.38 -6.33
C LEU A 263 -6.64 5.68 -6.38
N MET A 264 -6.17 6.72 -5.69
CA MET A 264 -6.98 7.92 -5.45
C MET A 264 -6.70 9.06 -6.44
N HIS A 265 -5.44 9.23 -6.84
CA HIS A 265 -5.04 10.29 -7.78
C HIS A 265 -5.06 9.80 -9.22
N GLU A 266 -4.43 8.65 -9.48
CA GLU A 266 -4.40 8.04 -10.81
C GLU A 266 -5.67 7.25 -11.13
N ARG A 267 -6.52 7.02 -10.12
CA ARG A 267 -7.81 6.33 -10.24
C ARG A 267 -7.68 4.98 -10.92
N VAL A 268 -6.61 4.26 -10.58
CA VAL A 268 -6.32 2.92 -11.09
C VAL A 268 -7.27 1.93 -10.44
N SER A 269 -8.03 1.20 -11.28
CA SER A 269 -8.88 0.10 -10.80
C SER A 269 -8.21 -1.26 -10.95
N ASP A 270 -7.47 -1.50 -12.03
CA ASP A 270 -6.70 -2.72 -12.22
C ASP A 270 -5.37 -2.38 -12.88
N GLY A 271 -4.27 -2.91 -12.34
CA GLY A 271 -2.94 -2.65 -12.85
C GLY A 271 -1.85 -3.07 -11.87
N ILE A 272 -0.60 -2.90 -12.28
CA ILE A 272 0.56 -3.09 -11.41
C ILE A 272 1.22 -1.75 -11.20
N PHE A 273 1.26 -1.32 -9.94
CA PHE A 273 1.96 -0.12 -9.53
C PHE A 273 3.43 -0.46 -9.23
N ILE A 274 4.34 0.32 -9.80
CA ILE A 274 5.79 0.15 -9.66
C ILE A 274 6.37 1.48 -9.18
N GLU A 275 6.67 1.57 -7.89
CA GLU A 275 7.36 2.72 -7.31
C GLU A 275 8.87 2.53 -7.41
N VAL A 276 9.55 3.37 -8.18
CA VAL A 276 10.99 3.27 -8.41
C VAL A 276 11.69 4.48 -7.79
N GLY A 277 12.56 4.21 -6.81
CA GLY A 277 13.44 5.20 -6.20
C GLY A 277 14.82 5.26 -6.84
N GLY A 278 15.82 5.66 -6.05
CA GLY A 278 17.25 5.57 -6.41
C GLY A 278 17.91 4.24 -6.04
N THR A 279 17.33 3.51 -5.07
CA THR A 279 17.95 2.30 -4.50
C THR A 279 17.16 1.02 -4.76
N SER A 280 15.83 1.09 -4.64
CA SER A 280 14.93 -0.04 -4.82
C SER A 280 13.74 0.31 -5.72
N ALA A 281 13.02 -0.73 -6.12
CA ALA A 281 11.71 -0.64 -6.74
C ALA A 281 10.71 -1.49 -5.94
N ASP A 282 9.55 -0.92 -5.61
CA ASP A 282 8.46 -1.57 -4.90
C ASP A 282 7.30 -1.83 -5.86
N ILE A 283 6.87 -3.09 -5.97
CA ILE A 283 5.87 -3.54 -6.94
C ILE A 283 4.63 -4.05 -6.20
N SER A 284 3.44 -3.56 -6.56
CA SER A 284 2.18 -4.01 -5.98
C SER A 284 1.06 -4.11 -7.01
N VAL A 285 0.12 -5.01 -6.76
CA VAL A 285 -1.03 -5.28 -7.63
C VAL A 285 -2.26 -4.54 -7.11
N ILE A 286 -2.93 -3.85 -8.03
CA ILE A 286 -4.24 -3.26 -7.84
C ILE A 286 -5.24 -4.07 -8.67
N ARG A 287 -6.33 -4.50 -8.06
CA ARG A 287 -7.42 -5.24 -8.71
C ARG A 287 -8.75 -4.79 -8.10
N ASP A 288 -9.76 -4.56 -8.93
CA ASP A 288 -11.09 -4.10 -8.49
C ASP A 288 -11.06 -2.82 -7.63
N GLY A 289 -10.15 -1.90 -7.94
CA GLY A 289 -9.95 -0.67 -7.16
C GLY A 289 -9.40 -0.92 -5.77
N GLN A 290 -8.84 -2.10 -5.51
CA GLN A 290 -8.29 -2.50 -4.23
C GLN A 290 -6.85 -3.02 -4.37
N PRO A 291 -5.96 -2.66 -3.44
CA PRO A 291 -4.63 -3.21 -3.43
C PRO A 291 -4.65 -4.62 -2.83
N GLN A 292 -3.83 -5.52 -3.37
CA GLN A 292 -3.74 -6.88 -2.86
C GLN A 292 -2.97 -6.89 -1.52
N THR A 293 -3.35 -7.79 -0.61
CA THR A 293 -2.77 -7.86 0.74
C THR A 293 -2.21 -9.25 1.06
N LYS A 294 -1.22 -9.29 1.97
CA LYS A 294 -0.64 -10.50 2.54
C LYS A 294 -0.21 -10.28 3.99
N ASN A 295 -0.17 -11.38 4.74
CA ASN A 295 0.42 -11.39 6.08
C ASN A 295 1.92 -11.08 6.03
N ALA A 296 2.32 -10.01 6.72
CA ALA A 296 3.70 -9.59 6.82
C ALA A 296 4.57 -10.60 7.60
N ARG A 297 5.85 -10.57 7.27
CA ARG A 297 6.90 -11.31 7.98
C ARG A 297 7.94 -10.36 8.54
N VAL A 298 8.37 -10.61 9.78
CA VAL A 298 9.41 -9.85 10.48
C VAL A 298 10.41 -10.83 11.07
N GLY A 299 11.71 -10.64 10.80
CA GLY A 299 12.75 -11.58 11.24
C GLY A 299 12.51 -13.02 10.77
N GLY A 300 11.90 -13.20 9.58
CA GLY A 300 11.51 -14.52 9.08
C GLY A 300 10.24 -15.12 9.72
N HIS A 301 9.66 -14.49 10.73
CA HIS A 301 8.46 -14.94 11.42
C HIS A 301 7.19 -14.39 10.79
N ARG A 302 6.17 -15.24 10.60
CA ARG A 302 4.82 -14.80 10.21
C ARG A 302 4.16 -14.02 11.35
N THR A 303 3.43 -12.97 10.99
CA THR A 303 2.63 -12.14 11.89
C THR A 303 1.16 -12.17 11.47
N TYR A 304 0.25 -11.65 12.31
CA TYR A 304 -1.13 -11.36 11.92
C TYR A 304 -1.34 -9.97 11.34
N LEU A 305 -0.26 -9.23 11.10
CA LEU A 305 -0.35 -7.97 10.38
C LEU A 305 -0.61 -8.27 8.90
N ASN A 306 -1.80 -7.90 8.42
CA ASN A 306 -2.10 -7.92 6.99
C ASN A 306 -1.64 -6.57 6.38
N THR A 307 -0.66 -6.62 5.48
CA THR A 307 -0.14 -5.44 4.78
C THR A 307 -0.45 -5.54 3.31
N LEU A 308 -0.27 -4.45 2.56
CA LEU A 308 -0.22 -4.53 1.11
C LEU A 308 0.86 -5.53 0.67
N ASP A 309 0.57 -6.32 -0.37
CA ASP A 309 1.57 -7.18 -0.99
C ASP A 309 2.50 -6.32 -1.84
N VAL A 310 3.66 -6.04 -1.28
CA VAL A 310 4.71 -5.23 -1.89
C VAL A 310 5.93 -6.11 -2.10
N ARG A 311 6.37 -6.21 -3.36
CA ARG A 311 7.59 -6.92 -3.75
C ARG A 311 8.71 -5.90 -3.96
N THR A 312 9.64 -5.83 -3.02
CA THR A 312 10.80 -4.94 -3.10
C THR A 312 11.94 -5.61 -3.85
N LEU A 313 12.43 -4.95 -4.90
CA LEU A 313 13.59 -5.35 -5.67
C LEU A 313 14.75 -4.40 -5.43
N ALA A 314 15.96 -4.94 -5.30
CA ALA A 314 17.20 -4.16 -5.20
C ALA A 314 17.73 -3.73 -6.59
N ILE A 315 16.84 -3.10 -7.38
CA ILE A 315 17.14 -2.49 -8.68
C ILE A 315 16.30 -1.21 -8.82
N ALA A 316 16.91 -0.12 -9.29
CA ALA A 316 16.29 1.20 -9.32
C ALA A 316 16.99 2.13 -10.33
N GLY A 317 16.53 3.37 -10.43
CA GLY A 317 17.13 4.36 -11.33
C GLY A 317 18.61 4.67 -11.04
N GLY A 318 19.03 4.53 -9.77
CA GLY A 318 20.39 4.81 -9.30
C GLY A 318 21.31 3.60 -9.18
N SER A 319 20.86 2.41 -9.58
CA SER A 319 21.66 1.19 -9.45
C SER A 319 22.94 1.28 -10.29
N MET A 320 24.07 0.89 -9.71
CA MET A 320 25.38 1.00 -10.35
C MET A 320 25.64 -0.15 -11.31
N ILE A 321 26.30 0.14 -12.42
CA ILE A 321 26.69 -0.86 -13.43
C ILE A 321 27.91 -1.64 -12.97
N ARG A 322 27.89 -2.96 -13.16
CA ARG A 322 29.02 -3.85 -12.90
C ARG A 322 29.61 -4.37 -14.21
N GLU A 323 30.91 -4.22 -14.35
CA GLU A 323 31.68 -4.63 -15.52
C GLU A 323 32.87 -5.47 -15.07
N ALA A 324 33.03 -6.64 -15.69
CA ALA A 324 34.20 -7.48 -15.49
C ALA A 324 34.62 -8.15 -16.80
N GLY A 325 35.92 -8.09 -17.09
CA GLY A 325 36.51 -8.81 -18.22
C GLY A 325 36.09 -8.29 -19.60
N GLY A 326 35.77 -7.00 -19.73
CA GLY A 326 35.26 -6.40 -20.96
C GLY A 326 33.79 -6.72 -21.22
N LYS A 327 33.01 -7.04 -20.17
CA LYS A 327 31.59 -7.40 -20.28
C LYS A 327 30.79 -6.81 -19.15
N LEU A 328 29.57 -6.38 -19.47
CA LEU A 328 28.60 -5.99 -18.46
C LEU A 328 28.06 -7.26 -17.78
N VAL A 329 28.37 -7.42 -16.49
CA VAL A 329 28.03 -8.65 -15.75
C VAL A 329 26.74 -8.53 -14.96
N ASP A 330 26.43 -7.33 -14.46
CA ASP A 330 25.19 -7.07 -13.72
C ASP A 330 24.92 -5.56 -13.57
N VAL A 331 23.74 -5.20 -13.05
CA VAL A 331 23.37 -3.86 -12.59
C VAL A 331 22.79 -3.95 -11.18
N GLY A 332 23.33 -3.15 -10.25
CA GLY A 332 23.02 -3.26 -8.82
C GLY A 332 23.78 -4.41 -8.14
N SER A 333 23.45 -4.77 -6.89
CA SER A 333 22.40 -4.21 -6.04
C SER A 333 22.78 -2.89 -5.36
N ARG A 334 24.05 -2.45 -5.45
CA ARG A 334 24.45 -1.14 -4.94
C ARG A 334 23.97 -0.02 -5.85
N SER A 335 23.66 1.12 -5.23
CA SER A 335 23.25 2.34 -5.90
C SER A 335 24.23 3.47 -5.65
N ALA A 336 24.23 4.46 -6.55
CA ALA A 336 25.14 5.58 -6.55
C ALA A 336 25.15 6.36 -5.22
N HIS A 337 24.00 6.48 -4.54
CA HIS A 337 23.90 7.09 -3.21
C HIS A 337 24.80 6.39 -2.17
N ILE A 338 24.81 5.05 -2.16
CA ILE A 338 25.66 4.26 -1.24
C ILE A 338 27.14 4.46 -1.55
N ALA A 339 27.49 4.68 -2.81
CA ALA A 339 28.85 4.99 -3.23
C ALA A 339 29.24 6.47 -3.05
N GLY A 340 28.31 7.34 -2.61
CA GLY A 340 28.54 8.78 -2.52
C GLY A 340 28.73 9.48 -3.86
N LEU A 341 28.16 8.93 -4.94
CA LEU A 341 28.32 9.43 -6.31
C LEU A 341 27.06 10.11 -6.83
N ALA A 342 27.23 11.24 -7.50
CA ALA A 342 26.17 11.85 -8.31
C ALA A 342 25.99 11.12 -9.65
N TYR A 343 24.82 11.24 -10.26
CA TYR A 343 24.53 10.57 -11.53
C TYR A 343 25.09 11.41 -12.68
N ALA A 344 25.74 10.76 -13.64
CA ALA A 344 26.40 11.47 -14.75
C ALA A 344 25.41 12.29 -15.60
N CYS A 345 24.20 11.79 -15.84
CA CYS A 345 23.21 12.48 -16.68
C CYS A 345 22.66 13.78 -16.09
N PHE A 346 22.87 14.06 -14.79
CA PHE A 346 22.46 15.32 -14.17
C PHE A 346 23.58 16.36 -14.12
N GLN A 347 24.72 16.08 -14.74
CA GLN A 347 25.87 16.97 -14.77
C GLN A 347 26.02 17.66 -16.15
N PRO A 348 26.79 18.77 -16.22
CA PRO A 348 27.20 19.36 -17.49
C PRO A 348 27.95 18.35 -18.36
N ALA A 349 27.73 18.39 -19.68
CA ALA A 349 28.27 17.39 -20.59
C ALA A 349 29.78 17.51 -20.79
N GLU A 350 30.30 18.72 -20.65
CA GLU A 350 31.70 19.11 -20.85
C GLU A 350 32.64 18.38 -19.87
N LEU A 351 32.12 17.98 -18.71
CA LEU A 351 32.87 17.20 -17.72
C LEU A 351 33.31 15.83 -18.26
N PHE A 352 32.62 15.29 -19.27
CA PHE A 352 32.80 13.92 -19.74
C PHE A 352 33.58 13.77 -21.06
N GLU A 353 34.04 14.85 -21.70
CA GLU A 353 34.72 14.79 -23.00
C GLU A 353 35.99 13.92 -23.00
N ASN A 354 36.70 13.88 -21.86
CA ASN A 354 37.93 13.09 -21.67
C ASN A 354 37.86 12.23 -20.40
N ALA A 355 36.65 11.91 -19.95
CA ALA A 355 36.50 11.08 -18.76
C ALA A 355 36.85 9.62 -19.07
N ARG A 356 37.26 8.88 -18.03
CA ARG A 356 37.68 7.48 -18.14
C ARG A 356 36.82 6.58 -17.26
N LEU A 357 36.68 5.33 -17.68
CA LEU A 357 36.08 4.30 -16.86
C LEU A 357 37.03 3.95 -15.70
N VAL A 358 36.48 3.90 -14.48
CA VAL A 358 37.17 3.40 -13.29
C VAL A 358 36.33 2.35 -12.59
N HIS A 359 37.02 1.40 -11.98
CA HIS A 359 36.43 0.39 -11.11
C HIS A 359 36.55 0.82 -9.65
N LEU A 360 35.55 0.50 -8.84
CA LEU A 360 35.53 0.83 -7.42
C LEU A 360 34.77 -0.20 -6.59
N ARG A 361 34.94 -0.11 -5.28
CA ARG A 361 34.11 -0.80 -4.29
C ARG A 361 33.21 0.24 -3.61
N PRO A 362 31.88 0.20 -3.76
CA PRO A 362 30.99 1.18 -3.14
C PRO A 362 31.18 1.22 -1.62
N THR A 363 31.38 0.05 -1.00
CA THR A 363 31.81 -0.10 0.39
C THR A 363 32.99 -1.05 0.49
N GLY A 364 33.71 -1.05 1.61
CA GLY A 364 34.89 -1.93 1.80
C GLY A 364 34.62 -3.44 1.72
N LYS A 365 33.34 -3.86 1.75
CA LYS A 365 32.92 -5.27 1.66
C LYS A 365 32.42 -5.67 0.26
N ASP A 366 32.24 -4.71 -0.65
CA ASP A 366 31.69 -4.97 -1.98
C ASP A 366 32.78 -5.44 -2.95
N ALA A 367 32.35 -6.06 -4.05
CA ALA A 367 33.24 -6.40 -5.17
C ALA A 367 33.80 -5.13 -5.83
N ASP A 368 34.96 -5.25 -6.48
CA ASP A 368 35.62 -4.17 -7.25
C ASP A 368 35.18 -4.12 -8.72
N ASP A 369 34.07 -4.77 -9.06
CA ASP A 369 33.52 -4.77 -10.41
C ASP A 369 32.51 -3.64 -10.67
N TYR A 370 32.24 -2.78 -9.68
CA TYR A 370 31.39 -1.61 -9.88
C TYR A 370 32.11 -0.52 -10.65
N THR A 371 31.39 0.13 -11.56
CA THR A 371 31.97 1.15 -12.44
C THR A 371 31.54 2.56 -12.05
N ALA A 372 32.44 3.51 -12.32
CA ALA A 372 32.16 4.93 -12.34
C ALA A 372 32.95 5.58 -13.48
N ILE A 373 32.60 6.83 -13.78
CA ILE A 373 33.29 7.66 -14.75
C ILE A 373 34.05 8.73 -13.98
N GLU A 374 35.36 8.76 -14.17
CA GLU A 374 36.27 9.72 -13.55
C GLU A 374 36.67 10.76 -14.59
N THR A 375 36.40 12.02 -14.27
CA THR A 375 36.75 13.18 -15.10
C THR A 375 38.22 13.54 -14.94
N THR A 376 38.74 14.46 -15.76
CA THR A 376 40.17 14.80 -15.79
C THR A 376 40.67 15.46 -14.50
N ASP A 377 39.78 16.09 -13.73
CA ASP A 377 40.10 16.69 -12.42
C ASP A 377 39.98 15.69 -11.25
N GLY A 378 39.66 14.43 -11.55
CA GLY A 378 39.54 13.35 -10.56
C GLY A 378 38.15 13.20 -9.94
N GLN A 379 37.16 14.02 -10.30
CA GLN A 379 35.79 13.83 -9.83
C GLN A 379 35.15 12.58 -10.44
N ARG A 380 34.35 11.86 -9.65
CA ARG A 380 33.71 10.61 -10.04
C ARG A 380 32.19 10.72 -10.07
N PHE A 381 31.60 10.10 -11.09
CA PHE A 381 30.15 10.06 -11.30
C PHE A 381 29.69 8.64 -11.62
N ALA A 382 28.49 8.29 -11.18
CA ALA A 382 27.91 6.98 -11.44
C ALA A 382 27.23 6.92 -12.82
N LEU A 383 27.42 5.79 -13.51
CA LEU A 383 26.56 5.36 -14.61
C LEU A 383 25.43 4.51 -14.05
N THR A 384 24.20 4.81 -14.45
CA THR A 384 22.98 4.23 -13.87
C THR A 384 21.91 3.94 -14.93
N PRO A 385 20.86 3.15 -14.62
CA PRO A 385 19.69 3.01 -15.48
C PRO A 385 19.03 4.35 -15.87
N THR A 386 18.98 5.33 -14.97
CA THR A 386 18.49 6.69 -15.31
C THR A 386 19.37 7.35 -16.37
N CYS A 387 20.68 7.17 -16.31
CA CYS A 387 21.59 7.67 -17.35
C CYS A 387 21.34 6.97 -18.69
N ALA A 388 21.21 5.64 -18.68
CA ALA A 388 20.93 4.84 -19.88
C ALA A 388 19.59 5.24 -20.55
N ALA A 389 18.53 5.40 -19.78
CA ALA A 389 17.23 5.82 -20.30
C ALA A 389 17.24 7.24 -20.88
N ASN A 390 18.00 8.17 -20.28
CA ASN A 390 18.20 9.52 -20.83
C ASN A 390 19.01 9.51 -22.13
N LEU A 391 20.03 8.65 -22.23
CA LEU A 391 20.84 8.48 -23.44
C LEU A 391 19.97 8.03 -24.62
N LEU A 392 19.07 7.06 -24.37
CA LEU A 392 18.16 6.50 -25.36
C LEU A 392 16.92 7.37 -25.65
N GLY A 393 16.76 8.50 -24.97
CA GLY A 393 15.61 9.38 -25.16
C GLY A 393 14.27 8.81 -24.65
N ILE A 394 14.30 7.81 -23.76
CA ILE A 394 13.10 7.18 -23.19
C ILE A 394 12.41 8.11 -22.17
N ILE A 395 13.19 8.92 -21.45
CA ILE A 395 12.68 9.79 -20.39
C ILE A 395 11.91 10.98 -21.00
N PRO A 396 10.59 11.13 -20.70
CA PRO A 396 9.82 12.28 -21.17
C PRO A 396 10.40 13.60 -20.65
N ASP A 397 10.29 14.68 -21.42
CA ASP A 397 10.84 16.00 -21.05
C ASP A 397 10.20 16.58 -19.77
N THR A 398 8.97 16.17 -19.46
CA THR A 398 8.24 16.59 -18.26
C THR A 398 8.55 15.74 -17.03
N ALA A 399 9.30 14.64 -17.18
CA ALA A 399 9.56 13.71 -16.09
C ALA A 399 10.69 14.23 -15.18
N PHE A 400 10.55 14.00 -13.88
CA PHE A 400 11.55 14.38 -12.87
C PHE A 400 12.95 13.82 -13.17
N ALA A 401 13.04 12.62 -13.75
CA ALA A 401 14.31 11.96 -14.09
C ALA A 401 14.99 12.51 -15.35
N LYS A 402 14.44 13.55 -16.01
CA LYS A 402 15.01 14.10 -17.23
C LYS A 402 16.36 14.74 -16.94
N GLY A 403 17.38 14.22 -17.61
CA GLY A 403 18.76 14.70 -17.54
C GLY A 403 19.28 15.17 -18.89
N ASN A 404 20.57 15.49 -18.93
CA ASN A 404 21.30 15.87 -20.13
C ASN A 404 21.68 14.61 -20.93
N THR A 405 21.01 14.42 -22.08
CA THR A 405 21.26 13.30 -23.00
C THR A 405 22.70 13.29 -23.53
N ASN A 406 23.31 14.46 -23.79
CA ASN A 406 24.69 14.53 -24.26
C ASN A 406 25.68 14.13 -23.16
N ALA A 407 25.45 14.59 -21.93
CA ALA A 407 26.25 14.18 -20.77
C ALA A 407 26.17 12.66 -20.56
N ALA A 408 24.97 12.07 -20.63
CA ALA A 408 24.79 10.63 -20.55
C ALA A 408 25.57 9.89 -21.67
N ARG A 409 25.49 10.39 -22.91
CA ARG A 409 26.17 9.82 -24.07
C ARG A 409 27.70 9.84 -23.94
N LEU A 410 28.26 10.98 -23.54
CA LEU A 410 29.71 11.12 -23.31
C LEU A 410 30.17 10.27 -22.13
N ALA A 411 29.43 10.26 -21.03
CA ALA A 411 29.76 9.45 -19.86
C ALA A 411 29.68 7.94 -20.15
N PHE A 412 28.77 7.47 -21.00
CA PHE A 412 28.70 6.05 -21.37
C PHE A 412 29.82 5.60 -22.31
N LYS A 413 30.44 6.53 -23.05
CA LYS A 413 31.44 6.18 -24.07
C LYS A 413 32.62 5.34 -23.54
N PRO A 414 33.28 5.68 -22.41
CA PRO A 414 34.38 4.87 -21.90
C PRO A 414 33.97 3.43 -21.52
N LEU A 415 32.75 3.24 -21.01
CA LEU A 415 32.20 1.91 -20.75
C LEU A 415 31.93 1.16 -22.06
N ALA A 416 31.32 1.84 -23.03
CA ALA A 416 31.00 1.28 -24.34
C ALA A 416 32.26 0.82 -25.09
N ASP A 417 33.30 1.65 -25.10
CA ASP A 417 34.61 1.34 -25.69
C ASP A 417 35.26 0.13 -24.99
N LYS A 418 35.14 0.04 -23.66
CA LYS A 418 35.67 -1.08 -22.86
C LYS A 418 35.01 -2.43 -23.20
N ILE A 419 33.71 -2.42 -23.47
CA ILE A 419 32.95 -3.65 -23.80
C ILE A 419 32.85 -3.93 -25.30
N GLY A 420 33.32 -3.00 -26.15
CA GLY A 420 33.30 -3.15 -27.61
C GLY A 420 31.92 -2.94 -28.25
N MET A 421 31.11 -2.04 -27.68
CA MET A 421 29.76 -1.69 -28.16
C MET A 421 29.66 -0.18 -28.38
N THR A 422 28.61 0.28 -29.06
CA THR A 422 28.25 1.71 -29.07
C THR A 422 27.62 2.12 -27.74
N ALA A 423 27.57 3.42 -27.47
CA ALA A 423 26.96 3.95 -26.25
C ALA A 423 25.46 3.61 -26.15
N ASP A 424 24.71 3.66 -27.26
CA ASP A 424 23.29 3.29 -27.31
C ASP A 424 23.08 1.79 -27.07
N GLU A 425 23.87 0.92 -27.68
CA GLU A 425 23.80 -0.53 -27.43
C GLU A 425 24.13 -0.86 -25.97
N THR A 426 25.14 -0.20 -25.40
CA THR A 426 25.53 -0.35 -23.99
C THR A 426 24.41 0.10 -23.05
N ALA A 427 23.81 1.25 -23.32
CA ALA A 427 22.68 1.76 -22.55
C ALA A 427 21.47 0.82 -22.63
N ARG A 428 21.17 0.28 -23.82
CA ARG A 428 20.07 -0.67 -23.99
C ARG A 428 20.34 -1.97 -23.23
N LEU A 429 21.58 -2.45 -23.20
CA LEU A 429 21.98 -3.63 -22.42
C LEU A 429 21.83 -3.40 -20.91
N VAL A 430 22.19 -2.22 -20.41
CA VAL A 430 21.97 -1.84 -19.00
C VAL A 430 20.49 -1.89 -18.64
N LEU A 431 19.63 -1.32 -19.48
CA LEU A 431 18.19 -1.35 -19.25
C LEU A 431 17.62 -2.76 -19.39
N ASP A 432 18.07 -3.55 -20.35
CA ASP A 432 17.64 -4.95 -20.53
C ASP A 432 17.94 -5.78 -19.27
N ILE A 433 19.17 -5.71 -18.72
CA ILE A 433 19.54 -6.42 -17.49
C ILE A 433 18.72 -5.92 -16.30
N SER A 434 18.53 -4.61 -16.17
CA SER A 434 17.78 -4.01 -15.07
C SER A 434 16.29 -4.39 -15.12
N CYS A 435 15.66 -4.21 -16.28
CA CYS A 435 14.23 -4.39 -16.48
C CYS A 435 13.83 -5.87 -16.57
N ARG A 436 14.72 -6.80 -16.93
CA ARG A 436 14.46 -8.25 -16.81
C ARG A 436 14.26 -8.69 -15.36
N LYS A 437 14.94 -8.06 -14.39
CA LYS A 437 14.73 -8.33 -12.96
C LYS A 437 13.31 -7.93 -12.54
N VAL A 438 12.85 -6.76 -13.01
CA VAL A 438 11.49 -6.27 -12.79
C VAL A 438 10.47 -7.17 -13.49
N ALA A 439 10.67 -7.46 -14.78
CA ALA A 439 9.77 -8.29 -15.59
C ALA A 439 9.53 -9.68 -15.00
N LYS A 440 10.58 -10.33 -14.48
CA LYS A 440 10.43 -11.62 -13.77
C LYS A 440 9.45 -11.51 -12.61
N GLN A 441 9.56 -10.46 -11.78
CA GLN A 441 8.66 -10.27 -10.65
C GLN A 441 7.22 -9.95 -11.09
N LEU A 442 7.06 -9.20 -12.19
CA LEU A 442 5.75 -8.92 -12.78
C LEU A 442 5.09 -10.20 -13.29
N ASP A 443 5.82 -11.09 -13.96
CA ASP A 443 5.28 -12.38 -14.41
C ASP A 443 4.80 -13.26 -13.26
N GLU A 444 5.54 -13.29 -12.15
CA GLU A 444 5.13 -13.99 -10.93
C GLU A 444 3.83 -13.42 -10.36
N LEU A 445 3.71 -12.09 -10.27
CA LEU A 445 2.51 -11.42 -9.75
C LEU A 445 1.29 -11.58 -10.66
N ILE A 446 1.48 -11.47 -11.98
CA ILE A 446 0.42 -11.69 -12.97
C ILE A 446 -0.15 -13.10 -12.84
N ALA A 447 0.72 -14.10 -12.68
CA ALA A 447 0.32 -15.49 -12.48
C ALA A 447 -0.36 -15.70 -11.12
N GLU A 448 0.24 -15.17 -10.04
CA GLU A 448 -0.26 -15.33 -8.66
C GLU A 448 -1.65 -14.72 -8.45
N TYR A 449 -1.92 -13.56 -9.05
CA TYR A 449 -3.18 -12.84 -8.90
C TYR A 449 -4.15 -13.03 -10.08
N HIS A 450 -3.82 -13.92 -11.01
CA HIS A 450 -4.61 -14.23 -12.21
C HIS A 450 -5.00 -12.97 -13.00
N LEU A 451 -4.06 -12.04 -13.18
CA LEU A 451 -4.30 -10.82 -13.92
C LEU A 451 -4.34 -11.12 -15.43
N ASP A 452 -5.28 -10.50 -16.13
CA ASP A 452 -5.37 -10.62 -17.58
C ASP A 452 -4.28 -9.75 -18.24
N ARG A 453 -3.32 -10.40 -18.92
CA ARG A 453 -2.25 -9.72 -19.66
C ARG A 453 -2.78 -8.78 -20.76
N ASN A 454 -3.98 -9.04 -21.26
CA ASN A 454 -4.63 -8.21 -22.26
C ASN A 454 -5.28 -6.95 -21.68
N THR A 455 -5.30 -6.77 -20.36
CA THR A 455 -5.88 -5.56 -19.75
C THR A 455 -4.95 -4.91 -18.73
N VAL A 456 -4.02 -5.66 -18.13
CA VAL A 456 -3.09 -5.12 -17.15
C VAL A 456 -2.25 -3.98 -17.73
N GLU A 457 -2.14 -2.89 -16.97
CA GLU A 457 -1.31 -1.72 -17.24
C GLU A 457 -0.24 -1.60 -16.14
N LEU A 458 0.96 -1.13 -16.50
CA LEU A 458 2.02 -0.78 -15.56
C LEU A 458 1.97 0.73 -15.27
N ILE A 459 1.89 1.08 -13.99
CA ILE A 459 1.82 2.48 -13.53
C ILE A 459 3.08 2.79 -12.72
N GLY A 460 3.90 3.70 -13.24
CA GLY A 460 5.16 4.09 -12.62
C GLY A 460 5.03 5.24 -11.64
N GLY A 461 5.46 5.02 -10.40
CA GLY A 461 5.58 6.03 -9.33
C GLY A 461 7.04 6.22 -8.87
N GLY A 462 7.31 7.32 -8.18
CA GLY A 462 8.65 7.66 -7.70
C GLY A 462 9.53 8.34 -8.74
N GLY A 463 10.57 9.05 -8.25
CA GLY A 463 11.46 9.85 -9.11
C GLY A 463 12.28 9.03 -10.12
N GLY A 464 12.43 7.72 -9.90
CA GLY A 464 13.13 6.80 -10.79
C GLY A 464 12.22 6.05 -11.77
N ALA A 465 10.89 6.22 -11.74
CA ALA A 465 9.96 5.39 -12.53
C ALA A 465 10.22 5.43 -14.03
N ALA A 466 10.50 6.63 -14.56
CA ALA A 466 10.79 6.83 -15.98
C ALA A 466 11.98 5.98 -16.47
N SER A 467 12.93 5.64 -15.58
CA SER A 467 14.12 4.84 -15.92
C SER A 467 13.81 3.38 -16.23
N LEU A 468 12.82 2.79 -15.55
CA LEU A 468 12.57 1.34 -15.61
C LEU A 468 11.19 1.01 -16.19
N VAL A 469 10.14 1.69 -15.76
CA VAL A 469 8.76 1.26 -16.00
C VAL A 469 8.38 1.28 -17.48
N LEU A 470 8.75 2.34 -18.19
CA LEU A 470 8.44 2.47 -19.62
C LEU A 470 9.15 1.40 -20.46
N PHE A 471 10.44 1.16 -20.18
CA PHE A 471 11.22 0.13 -20.87
C PHE A 471 10.79 -1.29 -20.48
N THR A 472 10.40 -1.53 -19.22
CA THR A 472 9.79 -2.80 -18.81
C THR A 472 8.48 -3.06 -19.56
N GLY A 473 7.65 -2.03 -19.75
CA GLY A 473 6.45 -2.12 -20.58
C GLY A 473 6.75 -2.52 -22.02
N GLU A 474 7.72 -1.86 -22.66
CA GLU A 474 8.20 -2.22 -24.01
C GLU A 474 8.70 -3.67 -24.06
N LEU A 475 9.55 -4.07 -23.11
CA LEU A 475 10.14 -5.41 -23.04
C LEU A 475 9.08 -6.51 -22.92
N MET A 476 8.00 -6.24 -22.18
CA MET A 476 6.93 -7.21 -21.91
C MET A 476 5.75 -7.10 -22.89
N GLY A 477 5.72 -6.08 -23.76
CA GLY A 477 4.56 -5.78 -24.60
C GLY A 477 3.33 -5.37 -23.79
N LEU A 478 3.53 -4.72 -22.63
CA LEU A 478 2.46 -4.26 -21.75
C LEU A 478 2.31 -2.73 -21.83
N PRO A 479 1.07 -2.18 -21.76
CA PRO A 479 0.87 -0.76 -21.59
C PRO A 479 1.60 -0.29 -20.33
N ALA A 480 2.36 0.80 -20.46
CA ALA A 480 3.07 1.40 -19.35
C ALA A 480 2.97 2.91 -19.43
N ARG A 481 2.74 3.55 -18.29
CA ARG A 481 2.71 5.00 -18.16
C ARG A 481 3.26 5.44 -16.81
N LEU A 482 3.64 6.71 -16.73
CA LEU A 482 3.99 7.34 -15.46
C LEU A 482 2.74 7.92 -14.81
N ALA A 483 2.68 7.88 -13.49
CA ALA A 483 1.71 8.66 -12.73
C ALA A 483 1.97 10.16 -12.93
N LYS A 484 0.92 10.98 -12.85
CA LYS A 484 1.06 12.43 -12.76
C LYS A 484 1.84 12.75 -11.49
N LYS A 485 2.84 13.64 -11.60
CA LYS A 485 3.71 13.99 -10.47
C LYS A 485 4.31 12.75 -9.80
N ALA A 486 4.74 11.77 -10.61
CA ALA A 486 5.25 10.49 -10.15
C ALA A 486 6.28 10.63 -9.01
N GLU A 487 7.14 11.65 -9.04
CA GLU A 487 8.17 11.91 -8.04
C GLU A 487 7.67 12.14 -6.61
N VAL A 488 6.39 12.50 -6.44
CA VAL A 488 5.74 12.75 -5.15
C VAL A 488 4.41 11.99 -5.01
N ILE A 489 4.21 10.93 -5.81
CA ILE A 489 2.96 10.15 -5.81
C ILE A 489 2.60 9.58 -4.43
N SER A 490 3.62 9.19 -3.65
CA SER A 490 3.44 8.65 -2.30
C SER A 490 2.90 9.73 -1.38
N THR A 491 3.48 10.93 -1.41
CA THR A 491 2.98 12.10 -0.65
C THR A 491 1.57 12.52 -1.08
N ILE A 492 1.24 12.43 -2.38
CA ILE A 492 -0.13 12.62 -2.89
C ILE A 492 -1.07 11.58 -2.27
N GLY A 493 -0.65 10.31 -2.25
CA GLY A 493 -1.39 9.22 -1.62
C GLY A 493 -1.63 9.46 -0.14
N VAL A 494 -0.64 9.98 0.61
CA VAL A 494 -0.83 10.41 1.99
C VAL A 494 -1.91 11.48 2.10
N ALA A 495 -1.86 12.53 1.27
CA ALA A 495 -2.83 13.62 1.29
C ALA A 495 -4.27 13.16 0.95
N LEU A 496 -4.39 12.12 0.12
CA LEU A 496 -5.66 11.59 -0.38
C LEU A 496 -6.17 10.35 0.37
N ALA A 497 -5.39 9.81 1.29
CA ALA A 497 -5.73 8.60 2.01
C ALA A 497 -7.07 8.72 2.75
N MET A 498 -7.70 7.57 2.94
CA MET A 498 -8.97 7.43 3.64
C MET A 498 -8.75 6.68 4.94
N VAL A 499 -9.63 6.92 5.91
CA VAL A 499 -9.70 6.08 7.09
C VAL A 499 -10.05 4.68 6.62
N ARG A 500 -9.34 3.68 7.12
CA ARG A 500 -9.57 2.27 6.82
C ARG A 500 -9.39 1.49 8.11
N ASP A 501 -10.26 0.51 8.35
CA ASP A 501 -9.97 -0.53 9.33
C ASP A 501 -10.53 -1.87 8.89
N THR A 502 -9.93 -2.95 9.40
CA THR A 502 -10.31 -4.31 9.06
C THR A 502 -10.60 -5.08 10.34
N ILE A 503 -11.82 -5.60 10.43
CA ILE A 503 -12.26 -6.49 11.50
C ILE A 503 -12.22 -7.92 10.97
N GLU A 504 -11.57 -8.79 11.74
CA GLU A 504 -11.45 -10.21 11.44
C GLU A 504 -11.98 -11.04 12.60
N ARG A 505 -12.76 -12.06 12.26
CA ARG A 505 -13.32 -13.03 13.22
C ARG A 505 -13.20 -14.44 12.69
N ASN A 506 -12.73 -15.33 13.57
CA ASN A 506 -12.79 -16.75 13.26
C ASN A 506 -14.19 -17.26 13.53
N MET A 507 -14.88 -17.73 12.50
CA MET A 507 -16.27 -18.20 12.55
C MET A 507 -16.41 -19.44 11.68
N VAL A 508 -16.98 -20.51 12.25
CA VAL A 508 -17.33 -21.72 11.52
C VAL A 508 -18.74 -21.55 11.01
N ASP A 509 -18.93 -21.63 9.69
CA ASP A 509 -20.23 -21.54 9.02
C ASP A 509 -21.06 -20.31 9.46
N PRO A 510 -20.58 -19.09 9.14
CA PRO A 510 -21.17 -17.86 9.67
C PRO A 510 -22.59 -17.62 9.14
N SER A 511 -23.51 -17.30 10.06
CA SER A 511 -24.87 -16.91 9.72
C SER A 511 -24.92 -15.52 9.07
N PRO A 512 -26.02 -15.16 8.38
CA PRO A 512 -26.23 -13.79 7.91
C PRO A 512 -26.14 -12.74 9.03
N GLU A 513 -26.61 -13.06 10.24
CA GLU A 513 -26.55 -12.16 11.40
C GLU A 513 -25.11 -11.92 11.87
N ASP A 514 -24.27 -12.98 11.86
CA ASP A 514 -22.84 -12.87 12.18
C ASP A 514 -22.11 -11.94 11.20
N ILE A 515 -22.38 -12.10 9.90
CA ILE A 515 -21.80 -11.27 8.84
C ILE A 515 -22.19 -9.80 9.03
N LEU A 516 -23.47 -9.54 9.32
CA LEU A 516 -23.95 -8.18 9.58
C LEU A 516 -23.36 -7.62 10.88
N ALA A 517 -23.12 -8.43 11.91
CA ALA A 517 -22.45 -8.01 13.14
C ALA A 517 -21.00 -7.58 12.89
N VAL A 518 -20.22 -8.39 12.16
CA VAL A 518 -18.84 -8.04 11.78
C VAL A 518 -18.79 -6.79 10.90
N ARG A 519 -19.76 -6.64 9.99
CA ARG A 519 -19.92 -5.41 9.18
C ARG A 519 -20.16 -4.19 10.07
N ARG A 520 -21.08 -4.26 11.04
CA ARG A 520 -21.38 -3.16 11.98
C ARG A 520 -20.14 -2.78 12.78
N GLU A 521 -19.41 -3.77 13.30
CA GLU A 521 -18.17 -3.52 14.04
C GLU A 521 -17.13 -2.78 13.19
N ALA A 522 -16.96 -3.18 11.92
CA ALA A 522 -16.04 -2.49 11.01
C ALA A 522 -16.46 -1.04 10.73
N THR A 523 -17.77 -0.79 10.55
CA THR A 523 -18.31 0.57 10.43
C THR A 523 -18.01 1.41 11.67
N GLU A 524 -18.27 0.87 12.87
CA GLU A 524 -18.01 1.56 14.14
C GLU A 524 -16.52 1.87 14.33
N ALA A 525 -15.64 0.95 13.92
CA ALA A 525 -14.19 1.14 14.02
C ALA A 525 -13.71 2.35 13.20
N VAL A 526 -14.15 2.51 11.96
CA VAL A 526 -13.76 3.68 11.14
C VAL A 526 -14.45 4.96 11.58
N MET A 527 -15.69 4.89 12.08
CA MET A 527 -16.37 6.05 12.68
C MET A 527 -15.62 6.59 13.90
N LYS A 528 -15.09 5.70 14.75
CA LYS A 528 -14.30 6.07 15.92
C LYS A 528 -13.01 6.81 15.55
N ILE A 529 -12.44 6.50 14.39
CA ILE A 529 -11.25 7.18 13.85
C ILE A 529 -11.62 8.55 13.22
N GLY A 530 -12.91 8.79 12.97
CA GLY A 530 -13.44 10.07 12.48
C GLY A 530 -14.14 9.99 11.12
N ALA A 531 -14.30 8.81 10.52
CA ALA A 531 -15.02 8.67 9.26
C ALA A 531 -16.50 9.06 9.41
N LEU A 532 -17.03 9.81 8.45
CA LEU A 532 -18.42 10.21 8.45
C LEU A 532 -19.31 9.05 7.97
N PRO A 533 -20.43 8.74 8.65
CA PRO A 533 -21.29 7.59 8.35
C PRO A 533 -21.66 7.44 6.87
N GLU A 534 -22.03 8.54 6.24
CA GLU A 534 -22.46 8.63 4.85
C GLU A 534 -21.34 8.39 3.83
N THR A 535 -20.08 8.36 4.26
CA THR A 535 -18.90 8.11 3.43
C THR A 535 -18.37 6.69 3.55
N ILE A 536 -18.92 5.90 4.49
CA ILE A 536 -18.39 4.58 4.81
C ILE A 536 -18.87 3.55 3.79
N GLU A 537 -17.91 2.81 3.25
CA GLU A 537 -18.14 1.60 2.48
C GLU A 537 -17.50 0.43 3.21
N VAL A 538 -18.18 -0.73 3.20
CA VAL A 538 -17.70 -1.95 3.86
C VAL A 538 -17.68 -3.10 2.86
N GLN A 539 -16.55 -3.77 2.77
CA GLN A 539 -16.36 -4.99 2.00
C GLN A 539 -16.29 -6.19 2.93
N ILE A 540 -16.99 -7.26 2.58
CA ILE A 540 -17.03 -8.51 3.34
C ILE A 540 -16.38 -9.63 2.54
N GLU A 541 -15.52 -10.39 3.18
CA GLU A 541 -14.87 -11.59 2.64
C GLU A 541 -15.08 -12.75 3.61
N VAL A 542 -15.56 -13.89 3.12
CA VAL A 542 -15.76 -15.13 3.90
C VAL A 542 -14.84 -16.23 3.35
N ASP A 543 -13.82 -16.59 4.13
CA ASP A 543 -12.94 -17.71 3.84
C ASP A 543 -13.36 -18.93 4.67
N ILE A 544 -14.18 -19.78 4.04
CA ILE A 544 -14.70 -21.03 4.65
C ILE A 544 -13.55 -21.96 5.03
N ARG A 545 -12.46 -22.01 4.26
CA ARG A 545 -11.34 -22.93 4.51
C ARG A 545 -10.56 -22.54 5.76
N ARG A 546 -10.49 -21.24 6.04
CA ARG A 546 -9.83 -20.69 7.23
C ARG A 546 -10.80 -20.40 8.37
N ASN A 547 -12.10 -20.65 8.19
CA ASN A 547 -13.15 -20.24 9.12
C ASN A 547 -13.00 -18.77 9.50
N LEU A 548 -12.85 -17.89 8.52
CA LEU A 548 -12.53 -16.48 8.72
C LEU A 548 -13.56 -15.59 8.02
N VAL A 549 -14.17 -14.68 8.78
CA VAL A 549 -14.94 -13.55 8.23
C VAL A 549 -14.11 -12.28 8.41
N ARG A 550 -13.96 -11.54 7.33
CA ARG A 550 -13.25 -10.27 7.29
C ARG A 550 -14.20 -9.19 6.77
N ALA A 551 -14.36 -8.12 7.54
CA ALA A 551 -14.97 -6.88 7.07
C ALA A 551 -13.93 -5.77 7.01
N THR A 552 -13.72 -5.19 5.84
CA THR A 552 -12.86 -4.01 5.65
C THR A 552 -13.74 -2.81 5.39
N ALA A 553 -13.72 -1.85 6.30
CA ALA A 553 -14.42 -0.59 6.17
C ALA A 553 -13.45 0.53 5.76
N PHE A 554 -13.93 1.47 4.95
CA PHE A 554 -13.18 2.67 4.59
C PHE A 554 -14.11 3.88 4.43
N GLY A 555 -13.62 5.07 4.78
CA GLY A 555 -14.41 6.31 4.73
C GLY A 555 -13.56 7.57 4.88
N THR A 556 -14.17 8.75 4.73
CA THR A 556 -13.47 10.05 4.83
C THR A 556 -13.90 10.81 6.08
N THR A 557 -12.98 11.62 6.63
CA THR A 557 -13.22 12.46 7.82
C THR A 557 -14.06 13.70 7.53
N GLU A 558 -14.32 13.95 6.26
CA GLU A 558 -14.98 15.15 5.78
C GLU A 558 -15.96 14.83 4.65
N LEU A 559 -17.03 15.64 4.58
CA LEU A 559 -18.05 15.51 3.56
C LEU A 559 -17.52 15.99 2.22
N ARG A 560 -17.63 15.12 1.21
CA ARG A 560 -17.51 15.54 -0.18
C ARG A 560 -18.75 16.36 -0.54
N LYS A 561 -18.60 17.66 -0.77
CA LYS A 561 -19.58 18.34 -1.64
C LYS A 561 -19.49 17.64 -2.98
N GLU A 562 -20.63 17.11 -3.48
CA GLU A 562 -20.72 16.35 -4.72
C GLU A 562 -19.70 16.86 -5.74
N ASP A 563 -18.91 15.94 -6.29
CA ASP A 563 -17.82 16.22 -7.21
C ASP A 563 -18.05 17.49 -8.03
N ALA A 564 -17.38 18.56 -7.61
CA ALA A 564 -17.15 19.72 -8.47
C ALA A 564 -16.17 19.35 -9.61
N ALA A 565 -15.68 18.10 -9.66
CA ALA A 565 -15.11 17.54 -10.87
C ALA A 565 -16.16 17.61 -11.98
N LYS A 566 -15.81 18.33 -13.04
CA LYS A 566 -16.67 18.58 -14.20
C LYS A 566 -17.20 17.23 -14.71
N ARG A 567 -18.50 16.98 -14.57
CA ARG A 567 -19.15 15.80 -15.16
C ARG A 567 -18.76 15.74 -16.64
N THR A 568 -18.27 14.59 -17.08
CA THR A 568 -17.88 14.40 -18.48
C THR A 568 -19.09 13.92 -19.27
N THR A 569 -19.01 13.94 -20.60
CA THR A 569 -20.11 13.46 -21.42
C THR A 569 -20.21 11.92 -21.35
N LEU A 570 -21.40 11.37 -21.64
CA LEU A 570 -21.57 9.92 -21.77
C LEU A 570 -20.56 9.33 -22.78
N GLU A 571 -20.22 10.07 -23.83
CA GLU A 571 -19.25 9.67 -24.85
C GLU A 571 -17.83 9.58 -24.29
N ASP A 572 -17.43 10.52 -23.42
CA ASP A 572 -16.13 10.46 -22.76
C ASP A 572 -16.04 9.28 -21.77
N CYS A 573 -17.14 8.98 -21.06
CA CYS A 573 -17.24 7.79 -20.23
C CYS A 573 -17.11 6.51 -21.09
N ARG A 574 -17.79 6.46 -22.24
CA ARG A 574 -17.68 5.34 -23.19
C ARG A 574 -16.26 5.20 -23.72
N ALA A 575 -15.60 6.30 -24.08
CA ALA A 575 -14.23 6.30 -24.55
C ALA A 575 -13.24 5.80 -23.48
N SER A 576 -13.49 6.14 -22.21
CA SER A 576 -12.69 5.65 -21.08
C SER A 576 -12.88 4.14 -20.87
N ALA A 577 -14.13 3.66 -20.95
CA ALA A 577 -14.44 2.23 -20.92
C ALA A 577 -13.79 1.47 -22.09
N ALA A 578 -13.86 2.02 -23.31
CA ALA A 578 -13.26 1.43 -24.52
C ALA A 578 -11.75 1.29 -24.40
N ARG A 579 -11.07 2.33 -23.90
CA ARG A 579 -9.63 2.30 -23.63
C ARG A 579 -9.25 1.19 -22.65
N SER A 580 -10.02 1.05 -21.56
CA SER A 580 -9.81 0.00 -20.56
C SER A 580 -10.05 -1.42 -21.11
N MET A 581 -10.97 -1.59 -22.06
CA MET A 581 -11.23 -2.88 -22.72
C MET A 581 -10.31 -3.14 -23.93
N ARG A 582 -9.45 -2.19 -24.30
CA ARG A 582 -8.67 -2.20 -25.56
C ARG A 582 -9.56 -2.42 -26.80
N ALA A 583 -10.75 -1.82 -26.79
CA ALA A 583 -11.73 -1.89 -27.86
C ALA A 583 -11.89 -0.52 -28.56
N ASN A 584 -12.45 -0.51 -29.77
CA ASN A 584 -12.82 0.76 -30.39
C ASN A 584 -14.07 1.32 -29.71
N VAL A 585 -14.13 2.64 -29.54
CA VAL A 585 -15.28 3.33 -28.93
C VAL A 585 -16.63 2.95 -29.56
N PRO A 586 -16.78 2.82 -30.90
CA PRO A 586 -18.04 2.45 -31.53
C PRO A 586 -18.53 1.03 -31.20
N ASP A 587 -17.62 0.13 -30.82
CA ASP A 587 -17.95 -1.27 -30.50
C ASP A 587 -18.50 -1.39 -29.07
N VAL A 588 -18.36 -0.34 -28.25
CA VAL A 588 -18.73 -0.34 -26.83
C VAL A 588 -20.17 0.15 -26.63
N GLN A 589 -21.00 -0.71 -26.06
CA GLN A 589 -22.42 -0.46 -25.83
C GLN A 589 -22.70 -0.09 -24.37
N LEU A 590 -23.71 0.75 -24.13
CA LEU A 590 -24.23 1.00 -22.78
C LEU A 590 -25.21 -0.12 -22.44
N LEU A 591 -24.91 -0.91 -21.40
CA LEU A 591 -25.69 -2.06 -20.97
C LEU A 591 -26.66 -1.72 -19.83
N GLY A 592 -26.36 -0.69 -19.04
CA GLY A 592 -27.19 -0.24 -17.93
C GLY A 592 -26.66 1.05 -17.30
N GLN A 593 -27.48 1.73 -16.51
CA GLN A 593 -27.07 2.94 -15.81
C GLN A 593 -27.86 3.15 -14.53
N THR A 594 -27.26 3.91 -13.61
CA THR A 594 -27.91 4.48 -12.43
C THR A 594 -27.77 6.01 -12.46
N SER A 595 -28.24 6.70 -11.43
CA SER A 595 -28.06 8.15 -11.29
C SER A 595 -26.58 8.56 -11.26
N GLY A 596 -25.68 7.70 -10.77
CA GLY A 596 -24.25 7.98 -10.61
C GLY A 596 -23.29 7.15 -11.48
N LEU A 597 -23.74 6.05 -12.10
CA LEU A 597 -22.85 5.10 -12.78
C LEU A 597 -23.35 4.74 -14.19
N TYR A 598 -22.44 4.24 -15.03
CA TYR A 598 -22.71 3.67 -16.35
C TYR A 598 -22.02 2.31 -16.47
N ALA A 599 -22.75 1.27 -16.88
CA ALA A 599 -22.19 -0.03 -17.23
C ALA A 599 -22.07 -0.14 -18.75
N PHE A 600 -20.85 -0.22 -19.24
CA PHE A 600 -20.54 -0.43 -20.66
C PHE A 600 -20.06 -1.85 -20.92
N GLY A 601 -20.27 -2.37 -22.12
CA GLY A 601 -19.64 -3.62 -22.50
C GLY A 601 -19.42 -3.80 -24.00
N VAL A 602 -18.57 -4.77 -24.31
CA VAL A 602 -18.18 -5.16 -25.66
C VAL A 602 -17.97 -6.68 -25.71
N GLU A 603 -18.44 -7.31 -26.79
CA GLU A 603 -18.12 -8.72 -27.04
C GLU A 603 -16.65 -8.84 -27.44
N THR A 604 -15.92 -9.71 -26.74
CA THR A 604 -14.53 -10.04 -27.05
C THR A 604 -14.42 -11.52 -27.39
N GLU A 605 -13.56 -11.87 -28.34
CA GLU A 605 -13.18 -13.26 -28.62
C GLU A 605 -11.89 -13.58 -27.87
N SER A 606 -11.93 -14.57 -26.98
CA SER A 606 -10.73 -15.17 -26.41
C SER A 606 -10.42 -16.47 -27.12
N SER A 607 -9.17 -16.66 -27.55
CA SER A 607 -8.72 -17.91 -28.15
C SER A 607 -7.89 -18.71 -27.15
N THR A 608 -8.27 -19.95 -26.89
CA THR A 608 -7.46 -20.90 -26.12
C THR A 608 -6.83 -21.93 -27.05
N PHE A 609 -5.70 -22.50 -26.63
CA PHE A 609 -5.01 -23.59 -27.35
C PHE A 609 -4.58 -23.21 -28.79
N PHE A 610 -3.74 -22.18 -28.95
CA PHE A 610 -3.22 -21.73 -30.26
C PHE A 610 -4.31 -21.45 -31.31
N GLY A 611 -5.50 -20.98 -30.90
CA GLY A 611 -6.56 -20.60 -31.82
C GLY A 611 -7.57 -21.69 -32.16
N LEU A 612 -7.44 -22.91 -31.63
CA LEU A 612 -8.37 -24.01 -31.90
C LEU A 612 -9.75 -23.80 -31.28
N PHE A 613 -9.84 -23.11 -30.15
CA PHE A 613 -11.11 -22.84 -29.47
C PHE A 613 -11.29 -21.34 -29.29
N ARG A 614 -12.41 -20.81 -29.79
CA ARG A 614 -12.82 -19.42 -29.58
C ARG A 614 -14.00 -19.37 -28.63
N LYS A 615 -13.87 -18.62 -27.54
CA LYS A 615 -14.95 -18.35 -26.60
C LYS A 615 -15.30 -16.87 -26.68
N ARG A 616 -16.54 -16.58 -27.07
CA ARG A 616 -17.11 -15.23 -26.97
C ARG A 616 -17.41 -14.94 -25.51
N GLN A 617 -17.03 -13.75 -25.08
CA GLN A 617 -17.25 -13.28 -23.72
C GLN A 617 -17.56 -11.79 -23.73
N LEU A 618 -18.46 -11.36 -22.84
CA LEU A 618 -18.76 -9.95 -22.64
C LEU A 618 -17.76 -9.37 -21.64
N ALA A 619 -16.98 -8.38 -22.09
CA ALA A 619 -16.19 -7.54 -21.20
C ALA A 619 -17.08 -6.36 -20.76
N VAL A 620 -17.11 -6.08 -19.46
CA VAL A 620 -17.93 -5.04 -18.85
C VAL A 620 -17.05 -4.08 -18.07
N ARG A 621 -17.30 -2.78 -18.22
CA ARG A 621 -16.65 -1.71 -17.45
C ARG A 621 -17.71 -0.78 -16.87
N VAL A 622 -17.62 -0.54 -15.56
CA VAL A 622 -18.45 0.47 -14.91
C VAL A 622 -17.66 1.75 -14.81
N THR A 623 -18.25 2.87 -15.21
CA THR A 623 -17.67 4.20 -15.01
C THR A 623 -18.55 5.05 -14.10
N ASP A 624 -17.93 5.97 -13.36
CA ASP A 624 -18.66 7.08 -12.76
C ASP A 624 -18.96 8.20 -13.78
N LYS A 625 -19.76 9.20 -13.39
CA LYS A 625 -20.09 10.34 -14.28
C LYS A 625 -18.90 11.27 -14.58
N THR A 626 -17.70 10.97 -14.06
CA THR A 626 -16.45 11.68 -14.38
C THR A 626 -15.58 10.90 -15.37
N GLY A 627 -16.01 9.72 -15.81
CA GLY A 627 -15.31 8.88 -16.80
C GLY A 627 -14.32 7.88 -16.18
N VAL A 628 -14.27 7.78 -14.85
CA VAL A 628 -13.34 6.87 -14.17
C VAL A 628 -13.92 5.48 -14.18
N VAL A 629 -13.13 4.50 -14.64
CA VAL A 629 -13.49 3.08 -14.55
C VAL A 629 -13.42 2.65 -13.08
N ARG A 630 -14.54 2.21 -12.51
CA ARG A 630 -14.71 1.80 -11.10
C ARG A 630 -14.80 0.28 -10.91
N LEU A 631 -15.14 -0.46 -11.97
CA LEU A 631 -15.25 -1.92 -11.94
C LEU A 631 -14.89 -2.49 -13.31
N GLN A 632 -14.15 -3.61 -13.30
CA GLN A 632 -13.79 -4.34 -14.50
C GLN A 632 -14.20 -5.80 -14.35
N ARG A 633 -15.01 -6.30 -15.27
CA ARG A 633 -15.33 -7.73 -15.33
C ARG A 633 -15.14 -8.22 -16.75
N ASN A 634 -14.43 -9.34 -16.89
CA ASN A 634 -14.38 -10.09 -18.13
C ASN A 634 -15.26 -11.32 -17.92
N GLN A 635 -16.05 -11.73 -18.94
CA GLN A 635 -17.02 -12.82 -18.81
C GLN A 635 -18.15 -12.51 -17.81
N ALA A 636 -18.75 -11.32 -17.91
CA ALA A 636 -19.89 -10.94 -17.09
C ALA A 636 -21.22 -10.95 -17.86
N GLU A 637 -22.30 -11.15 -17.13
CA GLU A 637 -23.67 -10.88 -17.55
C GLU A 637 -24.17 -9.62 -16.82
N VAL A 638 -25.00 -8.83 -17.50
CA VAL A 638 -25.53 -7.56 -16.97
C VAL A 638 -27.05 -7.61 -17.01
N TYR A 639 -27.68 -7.29 -15.88
CA TYR A 639 -29.14 -7.27 -15.72
C TYR A 639 -29.56 -5.90 -15.18
N THR A 640 -30.63 -5.32 -15.71
CA THR A 640 -31.20 -4.05 -15.23
C THR A 640 -32.54 -4.32 -14.57
N THR A 641 -32.72 -3.88 -13.33
CA THR A 641 -33.95 -4.10 -12.55
C THR A 641 -34.18 -2.94 -11.57
N GLU A 642 -35.17 -3.05 -10.69
CA GLU A 642 -35.48 -2.08 -9.63
C GLU A 642 -35.22 -2.69 -8.25
N ILE A 643 -35.02 -1.85 -7.23
CA ILE A 643 -34.76 -2.31 -5.85
C ILE A 643 -35.86 -3.27 -5.35
N SER A 644 -37.12 -3.02 -5.68
CA SER A 644 -38.25 -3.87 -5.27
C SER A 644 -38.16 -5.31 -5.79
N GLN A 645 -37.44 -5.55 -6.90
CA GLN A 645 -37.29 -6.87 -7.51
C GLN A 645 -35.90 -7.50 -7.30
N VAL A 646 -34.97 -6.78 -6.66
CA VAL A 646 -33.56 -7.18 -6.54
C VAL A 646 -33.38 -8.56 -5.90
N THR A 647 -34.20 -8.91 -4.90
CA THR A 647 -34.07 -10.18 -4.17
C THR A 647 -34.36 -11.36 -5.10
N ALA A 648 -35.45 -11.29 -5.86
CA ALA A 648 -35.85 -12.34 -6.80
C ALA A 648 -34.84 -12.46 -7.95
N GLU A 649 -34.39 -11.33 -8.49
CA GLU A 649 -33.40 -11.31 -9.57
C GLU A 649 -32.05 -11.90 -9.11
N LEU A 650 -31.57 -11.52 -7.92
CA LEU A 650 -30.34 -12.06 -7.35
C LEU A 650 -30.40 -13.57 -7.14
N GLU A 651 -31.53 -14.08 -6.62
CA GLU A 651 -31.71 -15.52 -6.44
C GLU A 651 -31.61 -16.27 -7.77
N GLN A 652 -32.24 -15.75 -8.83
CA GLN A 652 -32.17 -16.33 -10.16
C GLN A 652 -30.75 -16.26 -10.75
N VAL A 653 -30.10 -15.10 -10.69
CA VAL A 653 -28.74 -14.89 -11.21
C VAL A 653 -27.73 -15.78 -10.49
N ILE A 654 -27.77 -15.84 -9.16
CA ILE A 654 -26.89 -16.70 -8.36
C ILE A 654 -27.12 -18.16 -8.73
N THR A 655 -28.37 -18.60 -8.81
CA THR A 655 -28.70 -19.99 -9.14
C THR A 655 -28.18 -20.38 -10.52
N ASN A 656 -28.35 -19.51 -11.52
CA ASN A 656 -27.93 -19.77 -12.91
C ASN A 656 -26.41 -19.79 -13.10
N LEU A 657 -25.67 -18.98 -12.33
CA LEU A 657 -24.23 -18.78 -12.51
C LEU A 657 -23.37 -19.48 -11.45
N THR A 658 -24.00 -20.16 -10.48
CA THR A 658 -23.30 -20.99 -9.50
C THR A 658 -22.55 -22.12 -10.21
N ASN A 659 -21.25 -22.23 -9.95
CA ASN A 659 -20.46 -23.38 -10.37
C ASN A 659 -20.43 -24.43 -9.24
N PHE A 660 -20.56 -25.70 -9.61
CA PHE A 660 -20.40 -26.84 -8.72
C PHE A 660 -19.11 -27.56 -9.10
N GLY A 661 -18.13 -27.60 -8.19
CA GLY A 661 -16.85 -28.27 -8.40
C GLY A 661 -16.41 -29.08 -7.19
N ASP A 662 -15.22 -29.65 -7.26
CA ASP A 662 -14.67 -30.55 -6.23
C ASP A 662 -14.50 -29.88 -4.85
N ALA A 663 -14.40 -28.55 -4.83
CA ALA A 663 -14.30 -27.73 -3.62
C ALA A 663 -15.66 -27.29 -3.05
N GLY A 664 -16.78 -27.73 -3.64
CA GLY A 664 -18.13 -27.34 -3.25
C GLY A 664 -18.79 -26.34 -4.20
N ARG A 665 -19.84 -25.69 -3.69
CA ARG A 665 -20.59 -24.63 -4.38
C ARG A 665 -19.74 -23.35 -4.42
N SER A 666 -19.64 -22.72 -5.59
CA SER A 666 -19.01 -21.41 -5.73
C SER A 666 -20.01 -20.43 -6.32
N LEU A 667 -20.42 -19.43 -5.52
CA LEU A 667 -21.22 -18.32 -6.03
C LEU A 667 -20.45 -17.50 -7.07
N PRO A 668 -21.16 -16.92 -8.06
CA PRO A 668 -20.57 -15.95 -8.97
C PRO A 668 -20.11 -14.69 -8.23
N ASP A 669 -19.19 -13.95 -8.84
CA ASP A 669 -18.87 -12.60 -8.42
C ASP A 669 -20.00 -11.66 -8.83
N ILE A 670 -20.67 -11.04 -7.87
CA ILE A 670 -21.83 -10.17 -8.11
C ILE A 670 -21.57 -8.77 -7.56
N GLN A 671 -21.89 -7.78 -8.37
CA GLN A 671 -21.92 -6.37 -7.99
C GLN A 671 -23.30 -5.77 -8.28
N ILE A 672 -23.85 -4.99 -7.33
CA ILE A 672 -25.06 -4.19 -7.51
C ILE A 672 -24.66 -2.73 -7.66
N LEU A 673 -24.98 -2.12 -8.80
CA LEU A 673 -24.85 -0.68 -9.00
C LEU A 673 -26.13 -0.01 -8.53
N THR A 674 -26.02 0.95 -7.61
CA THR A 674 -27.16 1.70 -7.07
C THR A 674 -26.72 3.12 -6.75
N GLY A 675 -27.45 4.14 -7.22
CA GLY A 675 -27.01 5.52 -7.06
C GLY A 675 -25.60 5.77 -7.62
N ASN A 676 -24.67 6.19 -6.77
CA ASN A 676 -23.23 6.32 -7.05
C ASN A 676 -22.37 5.20 -6.43
N ARG A 677 -22.99 4.17 -5.82
CA ARG A 677 -22.31 3.10 -5.08
C ARG A 677 -22.29 1.79 -5.87
N ILE A 678 -21.25 0.99 -5.62
CA ILE A 678 -21.12 -0.39 -6.09
C ILE A 678 -21.13 -1.27 -4.85
N ILE A 679 -22.24 -1.98 -4.62
CA ILE A 679 -22.34 -2.97 -3.54
C ILE A 679 -21.67 -4.25 -4.06
N ASN A 680 -20.60 -4.68 -3.39
CA ASN A 680 -19.89 -5.89 -3.76
C ASN A 680 -20.39 -7.06 -2.92
N LEU A 681 -21.00 -8.06 -3.58
CA LEU A 681 -21.41 -9.31 -2.97
C LEU A 681 -20.40 -10.44 -3.24
N SER A 682 -19.32 -10.15 -3.97
CA SER A 682 -18.21 -11.10 -4.14
C SER A 682 -17.58 -11.43 -2.79
N GLY A 683 -17.23 -12.71 -2.62
CA GLY A 683 -16.55 -13.20 -1.41
C GLY A 683 -17.48 -13.81 -0.37
N LEU A 684 -18.81 -13.74 -0.56
CA LEU A 684 -19.78 -14.46 0.24
C LEU A 684 -19.82 -15.94 -0.14
N ALA A 685 -20.11 -16.77 0.86
CA ALA A 685 -20.09 -18.23 0.76
C ALA A 685 -21.45 -18.83 0.38
N GLU A 686 -22.54 -18.18 0.78
CA GLU A 686 -23.91 -18.70 0.63
C GLU A 686 -24.88 -17.65 0.07
N LEU A 687 -25.95 -18.14 -0.59
CA LEU A 687 -27.01 -17.29 -1.17
C LEU A 687 -27.69 -16.42 -0.12
N GLU A 688 -28.04 -16.99 1.04
CA GLU A 688 -28.74 -16.28 2.11
C GLU A 688 -27.93 -15.09 2.65
N GLN A 689 -26.61 -15.24 2.71
CA GLN A 689 -25.69 -14.18 3.12
C GLN A 689 -25.71 -13.03 2.11
N ALA A 690 -25.70 -13.35 0.79
CA ALA A 690 -25.76 -12.37 -0.28
C ALA A 690 -27.09 -11.60 -0.29
N LEU A 691 -28.21 -12.30 -0.10
CA LEU A 691 -29.52 -11.68 -0.01
C LEU A 691 -29.64 -10.77 1.21
N ALA A 692 -29.21 -11.23 2.39
CA ALA A 692 -29.26 -10.44 3.62
C ALA A 692 -28.42 -9.15 3.54
N LEU A 693 -27.21 -9.24 2.97
CA LEU A 693 -26.36 -8.06 2.77
C LEU A 693 -26.98 -7.10 1.75
N ALA A 694 -27.50 -7.60 0.62
CA ALA A 694 -28.15 -6.77 -0.38
C ALA A 694 -29.39 -6.05 0.16
N GLN A 695 -30.23 -6.74 0.94
CA GLN A 695 -31.41 -6.15 1.58
C GLN A 695 -31.01 -5.04 2.55
N THR A 696 -30.01 -5.29 3.40
CA THR A 696 -29.52 -4.31 4.38
C THR A 696 -28.96 -3.05 3.68
N GLU A 697 -28.20 -3.21 2.59
CA GLU A 697 -27.63 -2.06 1.86
C GLU A 697 -28.69 -1.24 1.10
N LEU A 698 -29.84 -1.83 0.78
CA LEU A 698 -30.90 -1.20 -0.02
C LEU A 698 -32.13 -0.78 0.80
N GLU A 699 -32.20 -1.10 2.09
CA GLU A 699 -33.39 -0.94 2.93
C GLU A 699 -33.94 0.51 2.98
N ASN A 700 -33.05 1.50 2.90
CA ASN A 700 -33.39 2.92 3.04
C ASN A 700 -33.57 3.63 1.68
N ARG A 701 -33.70 2.88 0.59
CA ARG A 701 -33.81 3.43 -0.78
C ARG A 701 -35.21 3.22 -1.38
N PRO A 702 -35.64 4.10 -2.30
CA PRO A 702 -36.93 3.93 -2.99
C PRO A 702 -36.99 2.61 -3.78
N GLY A 703 -38.09 1.88 -3.67
CA GLY A 703 -38.24 0.57 -4.32
C GLY A 703 -38.24 0.61 -5.84
N ASP A 704 -38.57 1.76 -6.45
CA ASP A 704 -38.57 2.03 -7.88
C ASP A 704 -37.22 2.56 -8.39
N GLU A 705 -36.21 2.72 -7.53
CA GLU A 705 -34.89 3.17 -7.96
C GLU A 705 -34.24 2.11 -8.88
N PRO A 706 -33.78 2.49 -10.08
CA PRO A 706 -33.16 1.56 -11.01
C PRO A 706 -31.78 1.13 -10.53
N ILE A 707 -31.50 -0.16 -10.64
CA ILE A 707 -30.22 -0.79 -10.31
C ILE A 707 -29.71 -1.64 -11.48
N VAL A 708 -28.40 -1.90 -11.47
CA VAL A 708 -27.75 -2.77 -12.44
C VAL A 708 -27.02 -3.88 -11.69
N LEU A 709 -27.30 -5.13 -12.02
CA LEU A 709 -26.56 -6.28 -11.54
C LEU A 709 -25.48 -6.65 -12.56
N ILE A 710 -24.26 -6.83 -12.09
CA ILE A 710 -23.16 -7.38 -12.90
C ILE A 710 -22.72 -8.66 -12.24
N ALA A 711 -22.79 -9.78 -12.96
CA ALA A 711 -22.46 -11.09 -12.44
C ALA A 711 -21.43 -11.78 -13.34
N ALA A 712 -20.31 -12.23 -12.78
CA ALA A 712 -19.28 -12.97 -13.47
C ALA A 712 -19.07 -14.34 -12.82
N ARG A 713 -18.89 -15.38 -13.64
CA ARG A 713 -18.56 -16.71 -13.09
C ARG A 713 -17.14 -16.67 -12.52
N LYS A 714 -16.95 -17.21 -11.31
CA LYS A 714 -15.60 -17.43 -10.77
C LYS A 714 -14.87 -18.45 -11.66
N GLN A 715 -13.69 -18.06 -12.12
CA GLN A 715 -12.82 -18.87 -12.98
C GLN A 715 -12.01 -19.88 -12.18
#